data_AF-A0A1M7KTD0-F1
#
_entry.id   AF-A0A1M7KTD0-F1
#
_cell.length_a   1.000
_cell.length_b   1.000
_cell.length_c   1.000
_cell.angle_alpha   90.00
_cell.angle_beta   90.00
_cell.angle_gamma   90.00
#
_symmetry.space_group_name_H-M   'P 1'
#
loop_
_entity.id
_entity.type
_entity.pdbx_description
1 polymer ?
#
loop_
_entity_poly.entity_id
_entity_poly.type
_entity_poly.pdbx_seq_one_letter_code
_entity_poly.pdbx_strand_id
1 'polypeptide(L)'
;MATVYKIHPAIGVARVGNSPDEFFVGPERLRTFPEPPGGYKDDQCRIKRQAARFRIYAHHDDGTVAEVTDAQATINWTVHLANTKAAHPDRGNTESAADLTIDPGPRTLTGPNQRQAFDTGTIRFTGAPVTTVPLGEVRSTPENRLLVLGGSGRSASPAGTALSGHFWASDDWYDDVADGPVTATITLRADGSTPPVTGAWILVAPPKFAPDQDSVVTLYDRITAALVEAGRLPAPATTSYTHDVYPVLQRTRDTGWVEDVRGVHTWTEPVIADALRTRIFNRLITPSGGGGNMPRLNDSTGDGRLTSVQYLHLERWKDKTYRNDWQGVPPPEATVTPDGLDRAALDACVGASFFPGIEAGGLDDTSRPIIDAANYAEPYRLDHNRLGPGALTHVMALPWQADFAACGTRWWPVPRPNAVIRGGRLGQSFTAGVADTATDMVDAWHKLGFVVRQGNQHVEVDRCDTISVNLLTPVLDFEHVPQGLMGMAREAALAITFEVTAANAPVTLEYAPGGAPAHPQLVAFNSSVTVGPTGPSGVATARLWVIYRTGLAGSALPPQRLTVRHVGTSSTWTVTVTGDTVARRTTAVALVLDRSGSMTEDRGDGVPKHVSLREAATAFVDVMLENDGVGLVRFNQDAQALQPVLPLGTGGLSDVNRGRIRDLLSSTELDPDGETSIGDGIAEGRNLLSAAGGDFDGGALVVLTDGLENQERWIADVVGGLTASTYAIGFGQPQNISVPALQALSGNTGAYLLVTGAINSDDRFRLHKYFLQVLAGIAQAEVVLDPDAKLPEGEVERFPFSLVAEDSGVDVVLLTPDPDAVDFRLETPSGQLIEPWRAEVEPGMRHVRSKGVAYYRIALPFEYEQDRFDHAGTWHVVVRWGAPRDERTESPNGTDHSLRYVGSAPADVVPGAPDTDDLPRLARRAVLAAEGVAQVDVPTAAARSGGVPFSLLVHAYSSLTFSAHVTQREFGPGSWVDLDATLVRAGVPLVGWGQVWAEVTRPDTEPLTVALAEDDGGRFTGGFAAHQLGTYRIRIRGRGTTPSGEQISREKTLTAVVWRPIA
;
A
#
# COMPACT_ATOMS: atom_id res chain seq x y z
N MET A 1 -11.54 -7.14 -69.32
CA MET A 1 -11.90 -6.06 -68.37
C MET A 1 -10.77 -6.01 -67.37
N ALA A 2 -9.98 -4.95 -67.38
CA ALA A 2 -9.03 -4.70 -66.32
C ALA A 2 -9.83 -4.49 -65.03
N THR A 3 -9.41 -5.16 -63.97
CA THR A 3 -9.97 -4.96 -62.63
C THR A 3 -8.81 -4.60 -61.74
N VAL A 4 -8.94 -3.47 -61.03
CA VAL A 4 -7.92 -2.98 -60.11
C VAL A 4 -8.40 -3.23 -58.70
N TYR A 5 -7.57 -3.85 -57.87
CA TYR A 5 -7.90 -4.13 -56.47
C TYR A 5 -7.26 -3.07 -55.60
N LYS A 6 -8.04 -2.40 -54.75
CA LYS A 6 -7.55 -1.31 -53.89
C LYS A 6 -8.00 -1.52 -52.44
N ILE A 7 -7.13 -1.19 -51.50
CA ILE A 7 -7.46 -1.15 -50.07
C ILE A 7 -8.12 0.20 -49.75
N HIS A 8 -9.22 0.14 -48.99
CA HIS A 8 -9.96 1.29 -48.47
C HIS A 8 -10.23 1.14 -46.96
N PRO A 9 -10.13 2.21 -46.14
CA PRO A 9 -9.75 3.57 -46.55
C PRO A 9 -8.31 3.64 -47.08
N ALA A 10 -8.02 4.54 -48.01
CA ALA A 10 -6.68 4.78 -48.54
C ALA A 10 -5.72 5.30 -47.45
N ILE A 11 -6.25 6.07 -46.50
CA ILE A 11 -5.60 6.46 -45.24
C ILE A 11 -6.57 6.16 -44.11
N GLY A 12 -6.31 5.11 -43.34
CA GLY A 12 -7.07 4.77 -42.14
C GLY A 12 -6.60 5.52 -40.91
N VAL A 13 -7.48 5.64 -39.91
CA VAL A 13 -7.21 6.34 -38.65
C VAL A 13 -7.63 5.47 -37.46
N ALA A 14 -6.63 4.96 -36.76
CA ALA A 14 -6.79 4.32 -35.45
C ALA A 14 -6.44 5.34 -34.35
N ARG A 15 -6.95 5.13 -33.13
CA ARG A 15 -6.64 5.98 -31.98
C ARG A 15 -6.22 5.15 -30.78
N VAL A 16 -5.21 5.63 -30.07
CA VAL A 16 -4.69 5.01 -28.84
C VAL A 16 -5.75 5.01 -27.74
N GLY A 17 -5.64 4.06 -26.82
CA GLY A 17 -6.58 3.84 -25.72
C GLY A 17 -6.00 2.85 -24.73
N ASN A 18 -6.08 3.14 -23.43
CA ASN A 18 -5.45 2.31 -22.40
C ASN A 18 -6.28 1.10 -21.96
N SER A 19 -7.44 0.84 -22.59
CA SER A 19 -8.18 -0.40 -22.36
C SER A 19 -7.47 -1.60 -23.03
N PRO A 20 -7.13 -2.66 -22.28
CA PRO A 20 -6.34 -3.78 -22.78
C PRO A 20 -7.10 -4.62 -23.81
N ASP A 21 -8.42 -4.71 -23.69
CA ASP A 21 -9.24 -5.66 -24.45
C ASP A 21 -10.40 -5.02 -25.21
N GLU A 22 -10.92 -3.88 -24.74
CA GLU A 22 -12.07 -3.22 -25.36
C GLU A 22 -11.66 -2.19 -26.42
N PHE A 23 -12.41 -2.18 -27.53
CA PHE A 23 -12.22 -1.27 -28.65
C PHE A 23 -13.52 -1.08 -29.43
N PHE A 24 -13.55 -0.08 -30.30
CA PHE A 24 -14.63 0.16 -31.25
C PHE A 24 -14.07 0.51 -32.63
N VAL A 25 -14.88 0.41 -33.68
CA VAL A 25 -14.47 0.78 -35.05
C VAL A 25 -14.76 2.26 -35.29
N GLY A 26 -13.81 2.97 -35.91
CA GLY A 26 -14.00 4.37 -36.31
C GLY A 26 -15.08 4.58 -37.38
N PRO A 27 -15.32 5.83 -37.81
CA PRO A 27 -16.32 6.14 -38.83
C PRO A 27 -16.05 5.45 -40.17
N GLU A 28 -17.10 4.87 -40.75
CA GLU A 28 -17.03 4.18 -42.06
C GLU A 28 -18.01 4.74 -43.10
N ARG A 29 -18.79 5.73 -42.72
CA ARG A 29 -19.83 6.36 -43.54
C ARG A 29 -19.88 7.84 -43.19
N LEU A 30 -20.13 8.67 -44.19
CA LEU A 30 -20.26 10.11 -43.95
C LEU A 30 -21.42 10.39 -43.00
N ARG A 31 -21.23 11.37 -42.11
CA ARG A 31 -22.21 11.80 -41.09
C ARG A 31 -22.63 10.69 -40.12
N THR A 32 -21.81 9.66 -39.96
CA THR A 32 -21.95 8.66 -38.89
C THR A 32 -20.83 8.88 -37.88
N PHE A 33 -21.17 8.96 -36.60
CA PHE A 33 -20.22 9.05 -35.51
C PHE A 33 -20.20 7.73 -34.72
N PRO A 34 -19.06 7.32 -34.14
CA PRO A 34 -18.99 6.08 -33.37
C PRO A 34 -19.83 6.20 -32.10
N GLU A 35 -20.61 5.18 -31.75
CA GLU A 35 -21.34 5.11 -30.48
C GLU A 35 -21.05 3.75 -29.83
N PRO A 36 -19.88 3.59 -29.17
CA PRO A 36 -19.48 2.32 -28.59
C PRO A 36 -20.46 1.87 -27.48
N PRO A 37 -20.85 0.59 -27.45
CA PRO A 37 -21.64 0.03 -26.34
C PRO A 37 -20.92 0.25 -25.00
N GLY A 38 -21.67 0.71 -24.00
CA GLY A 38 -21.12 1.03 -22.67
C GLY A 38 -20.28 2.32 -22.62
N GLY A 39 -20.26 3.12 -23.68
CA GLY A 39 -19.50 4.36 -23.73
C GLY A 39 -18.05 4.18 -24.19
N TYR A 40 -17.27 5.24 -24.07
CA TYR A 40 -15.90 5.32 -24.63
C TYR A 40 -14.83 4.76 -23.70
N LYS A 41 -15.23 4.36 -22.48
CA LYS A 41 -14.35 3.78 -21.47
C LYS A 41 -14.87 2.44 -20.99
N ASP A 42 -13.95 1.61 -20.51
CA ASP A 42 -14.30 0.41 -19.77
C ASP A 42 -14.63 0.74 -18.30
N ASP A 43 -15.08 -0.29 -17.56
CA ASP A 43 -15.51 -0.19 -16.17
C ASP A 43 -14.39 0.26 -15.20
N GLN A 44 -13.12 0.24 -15.65
CA GLN A 44 -11.96 0.69 -14.88
C GLN A 44 -11.51 2.12 -15.27
N CYS A 45 -12.36 2.85 -16.00
CA CYS A 45 -12.04 4.17 -16.55
C CYS A 45 -10.82 4.18 -17.50
N ARG A 46 -10.65 3.13 -18.30
CA ARG A 46 -9.65 3.15 -19.39
C ARG A 46 -10.34 3.39 -20.71
N ILE A 47 -9.76 4.23 -21.56
CA ILE A 47 -10.29 4.58 -22.88
C ILE A 47 -10.19 3.38 -23.82
N LYS A 48 -11.32 3.02 -24.44
CA LYS A 48 -11.40 1.99 -25.49
C LYS A 48 -10.62 2.47 -26.71
N ARG A 49 -9.84 1.59 -27.34
CA ARG A 49 -9.10 1.92 -28.56
C ARG A 49 -10.06 2.13 -29.73
N GLN A 50 -9.76 3.07 -30.64
CA GLN A 50 -10.46 3.17 -31.91
C GLN A 50 -9.67 2.39 -32.97
N ALA A 51 -10.30 1.38 -33.56
CA ALA A 51 -9.75 0.58 -34.65
C ALA A 51 -10.09 1.19 -36.02
N ALA A 52 -9.14 1.15 -36.95
CA ALA A 52 -9.39 1.38 -38.37
C ALA A 52 -9.72 0.05 -39.05
N ARG A 53 -10.85 -0.02 -39.76
CA ARG A 53 -11.24 -1.21 -40.52
C ARG A 53 -10.95 -1.03 -42.01
N PHE A 54 -10.12 -1.89 -42.57
CA PHE A 54 -9.76 -1.92 -43.98
C PHE A 54 -10.47 -3.04 -44.74
N ARG A 55 -10.82 -2.74 -45.99
CA ARG A 55 -11.46 -3.63 -46.96
C ARG A 55 -10.70 -3.59 -48.28
N ILE A 56 -10.80 -4.65 -49.07
CA ILE A 56 -10.33 -4.66 -50.46
C ILE A 56 -11.55 -4.49 -51.36
N TYR A 57 -11.46 -3.59 -52.33
CA TYR A 57 -12.49 -3.43 -53.37
C TYR A 57 -11.90 -3.71 -54.75
N ALA A 58 -12.65 -4.47 -55.56
CA ALA A 58 -12.43 -4.63 -56.98
C ALA A 58 -13.09 -3.46 -57.72
N HIS A 59 -12.31 -2.71 -58.50
CA HIS A 59 -12.77 -1.62 -59.36
C HIS A 59 -12.75 -2.10 -60.81
N HIS A 60 -13.91 -2.18 -61.43
CA HIS A 60 -14.09 -2.68 -62.79
C HIS A 60 -14.11 -1.54 -63.81
N ASP A 61 -13.69 -1.82 -65.05
CA ASP A 61 -13.68 -0.84 -66.16
C ASP A 61 -15.06 -0.21 -66.47
N ASP A 62 -16.15 -0.88 -66.09
CA ASP A 62 -17.53 -0.39 -66.28
C ASP A 62 -17.99 0.57 -65.17
N GLY A 63 -17.10 0.88 -64.22
CA GLY A 63 -17.36 1.77 -63.08
C GLY A 63 -18.02 1.08 -61.89
N THR A 64 -18.30 -0.23 -61.96
CA THR A 64 -18.81 -0.97 -60.80
C THR A 64 -17.71 -1.28 -59.79
N VAL A 65 -18.08 -1.29 -58.50
CA VAL A 65 -17.19 -1.61 -57.39
C VAL A 65 -17.78 -2.72 -56.53
N ALA A 66 -16.96 -3.69 -56.15
CA ALA A 66 -17.37 -4.82 -55.31
C ALA A 66 -16.36 -5.09 -54.20
N GLU A 67 -16.82 -5.34 -52.97
CA GLU A 67 -15.96 -5.74 -51.86
C GLU A 67 -15.45 -7.18 -52.08
N VAL A 68 -14.15 -7.38 -51.88
CA VAL A 68 -13.49 -8.69 -51.90
C VAL A 68 -13.27 -9.13 -50.45
N THR A 69 -13.90 -10.24 -50.08
CA THR A 69 -13.78 -10.86 -48.75
C THR A 69 -13.17 -12.26 -48.87
N ASP A 70 -13.02 -12.96 -47.73
CA ASP A 70 -12.51 -14.34 -47.73
C ASP A 70 -13.34 -15.30 -48.61
N ALA A 71 -14.62 -14.98 -48.86
CA ALA A 71 -15.49 -15.75 -49.72
C ALA A 71 -15.06 -15.73 -51.21
N GLN A 72 -14.46 -14.62 -51.68
CA GLN A 72 -14.04 -14.46 -53.06
C GLN A 72 -12.53 -14.73 -53.26
N ALA A 73 -11.71 -14.51 -52.24
CA ALA A 73 -10.26 -14.65 -52.33
C ALA A 73 -9.65 -15.14 -51.02
N THR A 74 -8.52 -15.83 -51.08
CA THR A 74 -7.63 -15.95 -49.90
C THR A 74 -6.91 -14.61 -49.76
N ILE A 75 -7.03 -13.96 -48.60
CA ILE A 75 -6.46 -12.63 -48.35
C ILE A 75 -5.39 -12.73 -47.26
N ASN A 76 -4.17 -12.29 -47.59
CA ASN A 76 -3.11 -12.07 -46.60
C ASN A 76 -2.88 -10.57 -46.43
N TRP A 77 -3.10 -10.06 -45.23
CA TRP A 77 -2.86 -8.67 -44.87
C TRP A 77 -1.47 -8.49 -44.28
N THR A 78 -0.77 -7.40 -44.62
CA THR A 78 0.49 -7.02 -43.97
C THR A 78 0.45 -5.54 -43.57
N VAL A 79 0.82 -5.25 -42.32
CA VAL A 79 0.89 -3.89 -41.78
C VAL A 79 2.26 -3.68 -41.16
N HIS A 80 2.89 -2.54 -41.41
CA HIS A 80 4.17 -2.16 -40.81
C HIS A 80 4.00 -0.83 -40.09
N LEU A 81 3.96 -0.83 -38.77
CA LEU A 81 3.91 0.37 -37.94
C LEU A 81 5.31 0.72 -37.44
N ALA A 82 5.66 2.00 -37.47
CA ALA A 82 6.84 2.50 -36.74
C ALA A 82 6.56 3.88 -36.12
N ASN A 83 7.30 4.20 -35.06
CA ASN A 83 7.39 5.54 -34.51
C ASN A 83 8.82 6.05 -34.62
N THR A 84 9.00 7.14 -35.37
CA THR A 84 10.31 7.75 -35.64
C THR A 84 10.41 9.16 -35.03
N LYS A 85 9.50 9.54 -34.12
CA LYS A 85 9.47 10.88 -33.53
C LYS A 85 10.74 11.24 -32.79
N ALA A 86 11.24 10.33 -31.96
CA ALA A 86 12.45 10.56 -31.15
C ALA A 86 13.71 10.68 -32.03
N ALA A 87 13.70 10.04 -33.21
CA ALA A 87 14.78 10.09 -34.18
C ALA A 87 14.81 11.38 -35.03
N HIS A 88 13.82 12.27 -34.88
CA HIS A 88 13.80 13.54 -35.60
C HIS A 88 14.99 14.42 -35.13
N PRO A 89 15.77 15.03 -36.05
CA PRO A 89 17.03 15.72 -35.71
C PRO A 89 16.87 16.88 -34.72
N ASP A 90 15.75 17.61 -34.81
CA ASP A 90 15.48 18.77 -33.93
C ASP A 90 14.87 18.41 -32.55
N ARG A 91 15.00 17.15 -32.10
CA ARG A 91 14.47 16.65 -30.81
C ARG A 91 15.46 16.72 -29.65
N GLY A 92 16.67 17.24 -29.88
CA GLY A 92 17.72 17.32 -28.86
C GLY A 92 18.47 16.00 -28.58
N ASN A 93 17.97 14.87 -29.07
CA ASN A 93 18.63 13.56 -28.91
C ASN A 93 19.92 13.47 -29.75
N THR A 94 20.94 12.81 -29.21
CA THR A 94 22.27 12.68 -29.86
C THR A 94 22.57 11.27 -30.37
N GLU A 95 21.72 10.31 -30.02
CA GLU A 95 21.78 8.91 -30.37
C GLU A 95 21.50 8.68 -31.87
N SER A 96 21.81 7.47 -32.34
CA SER A 96 21.55 7.11 -33.72
C SER A 96 20.04 6.94 -33.98
N ALA A 97 19.59 7.20 -35.21
CA ALA A 97 18.20 6.95 -35.60
C ALA A 97 17.77 5.49 -35.40
N ALA A 98 18.70 4.53 -35.44
CA ALA A 98 18.44 3.12 -35.18
C ALA A 98 18.13 2.85 -33.69
N ASP A 99 18.70 3.62 -32.77
CA ASP A 99 18.40 3.53 -31.33
C ASP A 99 17.09 4.24 -30.97
N LEU A 100 16.73 5.29 -31.74
CA LEU A 100 15.60 6.19 -31.46
C LEU A 100 14.31 5.84 -32.21
N THR A 101 14.36 4.91 -33.17
CA THR A 101 13.19 4.47 -33.94
C THR A 101 12.57 3.24 -33.31
N ILE A 102 11.29 3.33 -32.95
CA ILE A 102 10.51 2.17 -32.49
C ILE A 102 9.94 1.48 -33.73
N ASP A 103 10.60 0.41 -34.17
CA ASP A 103 10.16 -0.41 -35.29
C ASP A 103 10.07 -1.90 -34.90
N PRO A 104 8.86 -2.42 -34.60
CA PRO A 104 8.62 -3.85 -34.36
C PRO A 104 8.66 -4.71 -35.64
N GLY A 105 8.79 -4.11 -36.82
CA GLY A 105 8.68 -4.77 -38.11
C GLY A 105 7.24 -5.08 -38.54
N PRO A 106 7.04 -5.60 -39.76
CA PRO A 106 5.71 -5.92 -40.27
C PRO A 106 5.03 -7.06 -39.50
N ARG A 107 3.69 -7.06 -39.52
CA ARG A 107 2.84 -8.16 -39.05
C ARG A 107 1.91 -8.62 -40.17
N THR A 108 1.79 -9.93 -40.34
CA THR A 108 1.07 -10.54 -41.47
C THR A 108 -0.01 -11.49 -40.97
N LEU A 109 -1.27 -11.22 -41.35
CA LEU A 109 -2.41 -12.11 -41.10
C LEU A 109 -2.70 -12.89 -42.39
N THR A 110 -2.87 -14.20 -42.28
CA THR A 110 -3.00 -15.13 -43.41
C THR A 110 -4.40 -15.73 -43.57
N GLY A 111 -5.38 -15.21 -42.83
CA GLY A 111 -6.75 -15.68 -42.85
C GLY A 111 -7.65 -14.97 -41.85
N PRO A 112 -8.94 -15.32 -41.79
CA PRO A 112 -9.92 -14.72 -40.87
C PRO A 112 -9.65 -15.07 -39.40
N ASN A 113 -10.14 -14.24 -38.48
CA ASN A 113 -10.06 -14.42 -37.02
C ASN A 113 -8.63 -14.58 -36.46
N GLN A 114 -7.63 -13.97 -37.10
CA GLN A 114 -6.26 -13.94 -36.61
C GLN A 114 -5.97 -12.64 -35.87
N ARG A 115 -4.93 -12.67 -35.02
CA ARG A 115 -4.42 -11.53 -34.26
C ARG A 115 -2.90 -11.58 -34.19
N GLN A 116 -2.23 -10.43 -34.34
CA GLN A 116 -0.81 -10.27 -34.06
C GLN A 116 -0.54 -8.92 -33.39
N ALA A 117 0.38 -8.90 -32.43
CA ALA A 117 0.78 -7.70 -31.69
C ALA A 117 2.09 -7.10 -32.25
N PHE A 118 2.22 -5.78 -32.18
CA PHE A 118 3.43 -5.02 -32.49
C PHE A 118 4.22 -4.75 -31.20
N ASP A 119 4.64 -5.80 -30.50
CA ASP A 119 5.18 -5.78 -29.13
C ASP A 119 6.70 -5.94 -29.03
N THR A 120 7.42 -5.92 -30.15
CA THR A 120 8.87 -6.17 -30.21
C THR A 120 9.71 -4.93 -30.52
N GLY A 121 9.09 -3.77 -30.72
CA GLY A 121 9.80 -2.52 -31.01
C GLY A 121 10.52 -2.02 -29.76
N THR A 122 11.75 -1.54 -29.91
CA THR A 122 12.56 -1.06 -28.78
C THR A 122 13.09 0.35 -29.05
N ILE A 123 13.31 1.11 -27.97
CA ILE A 123 14.00 2.39 -28.02
C ILE A 123 15.13 2.42 -26.98
N ARG A 124 16.21 3.14 -27.31
CA ARG A 124 17.40 3.28 -26.47
C ARG A 124 17.86 4.73 -26.42
N PHE A 125 18.02 5.22 -25.19
CA PHE A 125 18.66 6.50 -24.89
C PHE A 125 19.96 6.27 -24.14
N THR A 126 20.90 7.21 -24.24
CA THR A 126 22.20 7.12 -23.55
C THR A 126 21.99 7.14 -22.04
N GLY A 127 22.59 6.19 -21.33
CA GLY A 127 22.48 6.11 -19.86
C GLY A 127 21.14 5.57 -19.34
N ALA A 128 20.21 5.19 -20.21
CA ALA A 128 18.91 4.61 -19.84
C ALA A 128 18.80 3.12 -20.24
N PRO A 129 17.93 2.32 -19.58
CA PRO A 129 17.65 0.96 -20.01
C PRO A 129 16.94 0.93 -21.37
N VAL A 130 17.28 -0.05 -22.20
CA VAL A 130 16.54 -0.33 -23.45
C VAL A 130 15.10 -0.66 -23.10
N THR A 131 14.17 0.05 -23.72
CA THR A 131 12.73 -0.04 -23.40
C THR A 131 11.98 -0.63 -24.57
N THR A 132 11.17 -1.66 -24.32
CA THR A 132 10.24 -2.22 -25.32
C THR A 132 8.95 -1.40 -25.34
N VAL A 133 8.51 -0.99 -26.52
CA VAL A 133 7.35 -0.12 -26.71
C VAL A 133 6.37 -0.78 -27.69
N PRO A 134 5.24 -1.30 -27.20
CA PRO A 134 4.20 -1.84 -28.07
C PRO A 134 3.49 -0.74 -28.86
N LEU A 135 3.38 -0.89 -30.19
CA LEU A 135 2.71 0.09 -31.07
C LEU A 135 1.24 -0.26 -31.39
N GLY A 136 0.73 -1.36 -30.85
CA GLY A 136 -0.65 -1.80 -31.04
C GLY A 136 -0.75 -3.24 -31.57
N GLU A 137 -1.78 -3.51 -32.37
CA GLU A 137 -2.05 -4.84 -32.90
C GLU A 137 -2.90 -4.81 -34.19
N VAL A 138 -2.87 -5.92 -34.92
CA VAL A 138 -3.75 -6.18 -36.06
C VAL A 138 -4.62 -7.39 -35.81
N ARG A 139 -5.87 -7.33 -36.30
CA ARG A 139 -6.83 -8.43 -36.25
C ARG A 139 -7.52 -8.60 -37.60
N SER A 140 -7.98 -9.80 -37.93
CA SER A 140 -8.88 -10.05 -39.06
C SER A 140 -10.27 -10.45 -38.58
N THR A 141 -11.32 -9.88 -39.19
CA THR A 141 -12.72 -10.24 -38.88
C THR A 141 -13.07 -11.62 -39.45
N PRO A 142 -14.27 -12.18 -39.16
CA PRO A 142 -14.73 -13.41 -39.80
C PRO A 142 -14.78 -13.34 -41.34
N GLU A 143 -15.06 -12.17 -41.92
CA GLU A 143 -15.03 -11.93 -43.38
C GLU A 143 -13.61 -11.63 -43.91
N ASN A 144 -12.59 -11.71 -43.05
CA ASN A 144 -11.20 -11.37 -43.32
C ASN A 144 -10.98 -9.89 -43.70
N ARG A 145 -11.77 -8.98 -43.10
CA ARG A 145 -11.47 -7.54 -43.09
C ARG A 145 -10.38 -7.27 -42.07
N LEU A 146 -9.45 -6.36 -42.36
CA LEU A 146 -8.37 -6.01 -41.44
C LEU A 146 -8.85 -4.95 -40.43
N LEU A 147 -8.55 -5.15 -39.16
CA LEU A 147 -8.64 -4.17 -38.10
C LEU A 147 -7.22 -3.81 -37.65
N VAL A 148 -6.89 -2.52 -37.64
CA VAL A 148 -5.64 -2.02 -37.05
C VAL A 148 -5.99 -1.23 -35.79
N LEU A 149 -5.40 -1.61 -34.66
CA LEU A 149 -5.55 -0.96 -33.37
C LEU A 149 -4.22 -0.35 -32.95
N GLY A 150 -4.26 0.87 -32.44
CA GLY A 150 -3.08 1.57 -31.93
C GLY A 150 -2.57 1.05 -30.58
N GLY A 151 -1.53 1.69 -30.09
CA GLY A 151 -0.98 1.49 -28.75
C GLY A 151 -1.93 1.87 -27.62
N SER A 152 -1.39 1.82 -26.40
CA SER A 152 -2.10 2.08 -25.14
C SER A 152 -2.21 3.57 -24.79
N GLY A 153 -1.55 4.45 -25.53
CA GLY A 153 -1.43 5.88 -25.22
C GLY A 153 -0.33 6.16 -24.19
N ARG A 154 0.66 5.26 -24.09
CA ARG A 154 1.78 5.36 -23.14
C ARG A 154 2.86 6.28 -23.70
N SER A 155 3.34 7.15 -22.84
CA SER A 155 4.48 8.02 -23.08
C SER A 155 5.38 8.01 -21.85
N ALA A 156 6.70 8.00 -22.03
CA ALA A 156 7.63 8.00 -20.91
C ALA A 156 9.03 8.49 -21.33
N SER A 157 9.84 8.86 -20.34
CA SER A 157 11.28 9.00 -20.48
C SER A 157 12.01 7.88 -19.73
N PRO A 158 12.64 6.92 -20.42
CA PRO A 158 13.48 5.90 -19.78
C PRO A 158 14.65 6.48 -18.98
N ALA A 159 15.12 7.67 -19.33
CA ALA A 159 16.17 8.40 -18.61
C ALA A 159 15.66 9.13 -17.35
N GLY A 160 14.34 9.19 -17.14
CA GLY A 160 13.72 9.96 -16.06
C GLY A 160 13.74 11.47 -16.32
N THR A 161 13.96 11.90 -17.56
CA THR A 161 14.03 13.31 -17.96
C THR A 161 12.63 13.94 -17.84
N ALA A 162 12.53 15.06 -17.13
CA ALA A 162 11.28 15.81 -17.04
C ALA A 162 10.87 16.34 -18.43
N LEU A 163 9.57 16.58 -18.64
CA LEU A 163 9.12 17.27 -19.84
C LEU A 163 9.81 18.64 -19.95
N SER A 164 10.26 19.00 -21.15
CA SER A 164 11.06 20.21 -21.41
C SER A 164 10.32 21.52 -21.14
N GLY A 165 8.99 21.45 -20.94
CA GLY A 165 8.10 22.61 -20.94
C GLY A 165 7.80 23.15 -22.34
N HIS A 166 8.45 22.62 -23.39
CA HIS A 166 8.14 22.89 -24.78
C HIS A 166 7.09 21.90 -25.28
N PHE A 167 6.06 22.38 -25.98
CA PHE A 167 4.92 21.57 -26.40
C PHE A 167 5.28 20.49 -27.43
N TRP A 168 6.27 20.77 -28.29
CA TRP A 168 6.57 19.92 -29.43
C TRP A 168 7.67 18.89 -29.15
N ALA A 169 8.72 19.24 -28.42
CA ALA A 169 9.91 18.40 -28.26
C ALA A 169 10.31 18.25 -26.79
N SER A 170 10.55 17.01 -26.39
CA SER A 170 11.18 16.64 -25.12
C SER A 170 12.24 15.57 -25.38
N ASP A 171 13.47 15.88 -25.00
CA ASP A 171 14.65 14.99 -25.10
C ASP A 171 14.45 13.76 -24.21
N ASP A 172 14.95 12.60 -24.63
CA ASP A 172 14.82 11.31 -23.93
C ASP A 172 13.39 10.77 -23.75
N TRP A 173 12.40 11.28 -24.50
CA TRP A 173 11.01 10.80 -24.44
C TRP A 173 10.63 9.90 -25.62
N TYR A 174 9.69 8.99 -25.37
CA TYR A 174 8.96 8.26 -26.41
C TYR A 174 7.44 8.33 -26.16
N ASP A 175 6.67 8.02 -27.21
CA ASP A 175 5.24 7.69 -27.13
C ASP A 175 4.92 6.48 -28.03
N ASP A 176 3.68 5.98 -27.97
CA ASP A 176 3.23 4.78 -28.68
C ASP A 176 2.23 5.05 -29.82
N VAL A 177 2.18 6.28 -30.32
CA VAL A 177 1.58 6.55 -31.63
C VAL A 177 2.49 6.04 -32.74
N ALA A 178 1.97 5.87 -33.96
CA ALA A 178 2.71 5.32 -35.07
C ALA A 178 2.01 5.59 -36.40
N ASP A 179 2.69 5.35 -37.50
CA ASP A 179 2.05 5.22 -38.81
C ASP A 179 2.81 4.26 -39.71
N GLY A 180 2.18 3.86 -40.81
CA GLY A 180 2.88 3.12 -41.85
C GLY A 180 1.99 2.44 -42.89
N PRO A 181 2.59 1.66 -43.80
CA PRO A 181 1.90 1.06 -44.92
C PRO A 181 1.03 -0.14 -44.51
N VAL A 182 -0.12 -0.26 -45.19
CA VAL A 182 -1.04 -1.39 -45.19
C VAL A 182 -1.06 -2.00 -46.58
N THR A 183 -0.68 -3.26 -46.71
CA THR A 183 -0.66 -4.00 -47.96
C THR A 183 -1.43 -5.30 -47.85
N ALA A 184 -1.81 -5.87 -48.99
CA ALA A 184 -2.45 -7.17 -49.05
C ALA A 184 -2.01 -7.93 -50.29
N THR A 185 -2.03 -9.27 -50.18
CA THR A 185 -2.01 -10.16 -51.34
C THR A 185 -3.31 -10.93 -51.39
N ILE A 186 -3.84 -11.14 -52.58
CA ILE A 186 -5.06 -11.93 -52.78
C ILE A 186 -4.80 -13.07 -53.75
N THR A 187 -5.42 -14.21 -53.50
CA THR A 187 -5.54 -15.32 -54.46
C THR A 187 -7.03 -15.54 -54.72
N LEU A 188 -7.50 -15.18 -55.92
CA LEU A 188 -8.91 -15.26 -56.28
C LEU A 188 -9.35 -16.72 -56.34
N ARG A 189 -10.46 -17.05 -55.68
CA ARG A 189 -10.99 -18.42 -55.68
C ARG A 189 -11.62 -18.82 -57.02
N ALA A 190 -11.99 -17.84 -57.85
CA ALA A 190 -12.63 -18.08 -59.14
C ALA A 190 -11.70 -18.73 -60.17
N ASP A 191 -10.41 -18.33 -60.20
CA ASP A 191 -9.45 -18.76 -61.20
C ASP A 191 -8.03 -19.05 -60.65
N GLY A 192 -7.80 -18.87 -59.35
CA GLY A 192 -6.50 -19.05 -58.70
C GLY A 192 -5.49 -17.93 -58.97
N SER A 193 -5.89 -16.84 -59.63
CA SER A 193 -4.97 -15.73 -59.96
C SER A 193 -4.62 -14.86 -58.75
N THR A 194 -3.46 -14.21 -58.81
CA THR A 194 -2.94 -13.33 -57.74
C THR A 194 -2.71 -11.90 -58.25
N PRO A 195 -3.78 -11.15 -58.58
CA PRO A 195 -3.63 -9.79 -59.06
C PRO A 195 -3.01 -8.87 -57.99
N PRO A 196 -2.25 -7.83 -58.39
CA PRO A 196 -1.71 -6.86 -57.45
C PRO A 196 -2.83 -6.08 -56.76
N VAL A 197 -2.63 -5.77 -55.47
CA VAL A 197 -3.53 -4.92 -54.68
C VAL A 197 -2.81 -3.61 -54.37
N THR A 198 -3.43 -2.49 -54.71
CA THR A 198 -2.91 -1.18 -54.36
C THR A 198 -3.05 -0.92 -52.86
N GLY A 199 -1.91 -0.66 -52.20
CA GLY A 199 -1.78 -0.44 -50.76
C GLY A 199 -2.51 0.79 -50.23
N ALA A 200 -2.63 0.85 -48.90
CA ALA A 200 -3.16 1.98 -48.13
C ALA A 200 -2.17 2.35 -47.01
N TRP A 201 -2.51 3.37 -46.21
CA TRP A 201 -1.74 3.79 -45.04
C TRP A 201 -2.59 3.80 -43.78
N ILE A 202 -1.96 3.67 -42.62
CA ILE A 202 -2.62 3.81 -41.32
C ILE A 202 -1.93 4.90 -40.50
N LEU A 203 -2.73 5.79 -39.90
CA LEU A 203 -2.31 6.71 -38.85
C LEU A 203 -2.84 6.19 -37.51
N VAL A 204 -1.97 6.03 -36.52
CA VAL A 204 -2.34 5.82 -35.11
C VAL A 204 -2.20 7.16 -34.40
N ALA A 205 -3.31 7.72 -33.95
CA ALA A 205 -3.37 9.07 -33.41
C ALA A 205 -3.83 9.11 -31.94
N PRO A 206 -3.72 10.27 -31.27
CA PRO A 206 -4.38 10.51 -29.98
C PRO A 206 -5.90 10.31 -30.01
N PRO A 207 -6.56 10.14 -28.84
CA PRO A 207 -8.02 10.10 -28.77
C PRO A 207 -8.66 11.39 -29.31
N LYS A 208 -9.87 11.26 -29.88
CA LYS A 208 -10.73 12.40 -30.23
C LYS A 208 -11.79 12.54 -29.14
N PHE A 209 -11.65 13.56 -28.29
CA PHE A 209 -12.53 13.72 -27.13
C PHE A 209 -13.92 14.30 -27.45
N ALA A 210 -14.14 14.87 -28.65
CA ALA A 210 -15.49 15.18 -29.16
C ALA A 210 -15.80 14.37 -30.44
N PRO A 211 -16.05 13.05 -30.32
CA PRO A 211 -16.20 12.15 -31.47
C PRO A 211 -17.36 12.51 -32.39
N ASP A 212 -18.42 13.12 -31.86
CA ASP A 212 -19.66 13.48 -32.58
C ASP A 212 -19.58 14.80 -33.38
N GLN A 213 -18.39 15.39 -33.47
CA GLN A 213 -18.16 16.67 -34.13
C GLN A 213 -17.00 16.60 -35.11
N ASP A 214 -17.10 17.35 -36.21
CA ASP A 214 -16.01 17.53 -37.16
C ASP A 214 -15.43 18.94 -37.05
N SER A 215 -14.12 19.04 -37.25
CA SER A 215 -13.42 20.33 -37.33
C SER A 215 -13.89 21.12 -38.55
N VAL A 216 -13.92 22.47 -38.46
CA VAL A 216 -14.32 23.35 -39.57
C VAL A 216 -13.51 23.07 -40.85
N VAL A 217 -12.21 22.83 -40.68
CA VAL A 217 -11.32 22.30 -41.71
C VAL A 217 -10.90 20.91 -41.27
N THR A 218 -11.33 19.89 -42.01
CA THR A 218 -10.94 18.49 -41.75
C THR A 218 -9.67 18.13 -42.51
N LEU A 219 -9.03 17.02 -42.14
CA LEU A 219 -7.86 16.54 -42.88
C LEU A 219 -8.21 16.22 -44.35
N TYR A 220 -9.45 15.76 -44.61
CA TYR A 220 -9.96 15.59 -45.98
C TYR A 220 -9.97 16.91 -46.76
N ASP A 221 -10.53 17.98 -46.17
CA ASP A 221 -10.58 19.30 -46.78
C ASP A 221 -9.17 19.81 -47.12
N ARG A 222 -8.22 19.56 -46.21
CA ARG A 222 -6.85 20.01 -46.31
C ARG A 222 -6.06 19.26 -47.40
N ILE A 223 -6.14 17.94 -47.44
CA ILE A 223 -5.50 17.11 -48.48
C ILE A 223 -6.10 17.44 -49.85
N THR A 224 -7.43 17.61 -49.94
CA THR A 224 -8.12 17.98 -51.18
C THR A 224 -7.58 19.28 -51.75
N ALA A 225 -7.44 20.32 -50.92
CA ALA A 225 -6.91 21.61 -51.36
C ALA A 225 -5.48 21.50 -51.87
N ALA A 226 -4.60 20.79 -51.14
CA ALA A 226 -3.22 20.59 -51.56
C ALA A 226 -3.10 19.85 -52.91
N LEU A 227 -3.92 18.82 -53.13
CA LEU A 227 -3.97 18.09 -54.41
C LEU A 227 -4.52 18.95 -55.55
N VAL A 228 -5.50 19.82 -55.29
CA VAL A 228 -6.02 20.77 -56.28
C VAL A 228 -4.97 21.81 -56.66
N GLU A 229 -4.29 22.38 -55.68
CA GLU A 229 -3.25 23.40 -55.87
C GLU A 229 -2.05 22.83 -56.64
N ALA A 230 -1.70 21.56 -56.39
CA ALA A 230 -0.66 20.85 -57.13
C ALA A 230 -1.13 20.33 -58.52
N GLY A 231 -2.38 20.56 -58.93
CA GLY A 231 -2.94 20.07 -60.19
C GLY A 231 -3.10 18.55 -60.27
N ARG A 232 -3.09 17.85 -59.12
CA ARG A 232 -3.29 16.40 -58.99
C ARG A 232 -4.77 16.02 -58.87
N LEU A 233 -5.61 16.99 -58.53
CA LEU A 233 -7.07 16.87 -58.51
C LEU A 233 -7.67 18.10 -59.23
N PRO A 234 -8.72 17.97 -60.05
CA PRO A 234 -9.35 19.13 -60.66
C PRO A 234 -10.02 20.00 -59.60
N ALA A 235 -9.89 21.32 -59.73
CA ALA A 235 -10.66 22.26 -58.93
C ALA A 235 -12.17 22.07 -59.19
N PRO A 236 -13.04 22.18 -58.16
CA PRO A 236 -14.48 21.97 -58.34
C PRO A 236 -15.07 23.02 -59.28
N ALA A 237 -15.82 22.55 -60.29
CA ALA A 237 -16.46 23.42 -61.28
C ALA A 237 -17.77 24.05 -60.79
N THR A 238 -18.45 23.42 -59.83
CA THR A 238 -19.75 23.85 -59.28
C THR A 238 -19.73 23.84 -57.75
N THR A 239 -20.69 24.53 -57.14
CA THR A 239 -20.91 24.52 -55.68
C THR A 239 -22.33 24.04 -55.39
N SER A 240 -22.49 23.08 -54.49
CA SER A 240 -23.74 22.65 -53.86
C SER A 240 -23.91 23.33 -52.50
N TYR A 241 -25.11 23.85 -52.21
CA TYR A 241 -25.39 24.34 -50.87
C TYR A 241 -25.27 23.22 -49.84
N THR A 242 -25.86 22.06 -50.14
CA THR A 242 -25.99 20.94 -49.21
C THR A 242 -24.66 20.23 -48.95
N HIS A 243 -23.80 20.10 -49.96
CA HIS A 243 -22.57 19.31 -49.87
C HIS A 243 -21.31 20.15 -49.64
N ASP A 244 -21.29 21.43 -50.05
CA ASP A 244 -20.06 22.25 -50.01
C ASP A 244 -20.17 23.46 -49.07
N VAL A 245 -21.36 24.03 -48.89
CA VAL A 245 -21.57 25.22 -48.05
C VAL A 245 -22.02 24.86 -46.63
N TYR A 246 -23.09 24.05 -46.55
CA TYR A 246 -23.72 23.68 -45.28
C TYR A 246 -22.75 23.02 -44.29
N PRO A 247 -21.86 22.07 -44.68
CA PRO A 247 -20.93 21.46 -43.74
C PRO A 247 -20.00 22.49 -43.08
N VAL A 248 -19.51 23.48 -43.83
CA VAL A 248 -18.63 24.54 -43.28
C VAL A 248 -19.38 25.38 -42.25
N LEU A 249 -20.61 25.79 -42.57
CA LEU A 249 -21.45 26.58 -41.66
C LEU A 249 -21.86 25.77 -40.41
N GLN A 250 -22.22 24.49 -40.58
CA GLN A 250 -22.59 23.61 -39.49
C GLN A 250 -21.43 23.40 -38.53
N ARG A 251 -20.27 22.97 -39.02
CA ARG A 251 -19.07 22.71 -38.20
C ARG A 251 -18.65 23.96 -37.43
N THR A 252 -18.78 25.13 -38.06
CA THR A 252 -18.52 26.43 -37.41
C THR A 252 -19.45 26.72 -36.24
N ARG A 253 -20.74 26.36 -36.34
CA ARG A 253 -21.70 26.48 -35.24
C ARG A 253 -21.42 25.45 -34.14
N ASP A 254 -21.12 24.21 -34.52
CA ASP A 254 -20.94 23.10 -33.58
C ASP A 254 -19.66 23.26 -32.73
N THR A 255 -18.64 23.99 -33.19
CA THR A 255 -17.49 24.41 -32.37
C THR A 255 -17.89 25.10 -31.05
N GLY A 256 -19.05 25.75 -30.98
CA GLY A 256 -19.55 26.38 -29.75
C GLY A 256 -19.88 25.41 -28.59
N TRP A 257 -19.84 24.11 -28.84
CA TRP A 257 -20.00 23.08 -27.81
C TRP A 257 -18.70 22.70 -27.10
N VAL A 258 -17.56 22.99 -27.73
CA VAL A 258 -16.22 22.60 -27.27
C VAL A 258 -15.28 23.80 -27.05
N GLU A 259 -15.78 25.01 -27.31
CA GLU A 259 -15.09 26.29 -27.14
C GLU A 259 -16.11 27.37 -26.73
N ASP A 260 -15.70 28.33 -25.90
CA ASP A 260 -16.62 29.39 -25.42
C ASP A 260 -16.75 30.54 -26.43
N VAL A 261 -17.43 30.27 -27.53
CA VAL A 261 -17.72 31.20 -28.63
C VAL A 261 -19.22 31.42 -28.80
N ARG A 262 -19.93 31.67 -27.70
CA ARG A 262 -21.40 31.73 -27.73
C ARG A 262 -21.94 33.00 -28.33
N GLY A 263 -23.07 32.86 -29.04
CA GLY A 263 -23.79 33.97 -29.66
C GLY A 263 -23.17 34.50 -30.95
N VAL A 264 -22.03 33.98 -31.41
CA VAL A 264 -21.34 34.51 -32.61
C VAL A 264 -21.65 33.75 -33.91
N HIS A 265 -22.32 32.59 -33.87
CA HIS A 265 -22.71 31.79 -35.05
C HIS A 265 -24.20 31.39 -35.05
N THR A 266 -25.10 32.37 -35.12
CA THR A 266 -26.56 32.15 -35.05
C THR A 266 -27.24 32.42 -36.39
N TRP A 267 -27.73 31.37 -37.04
CA TRP A 267 -28.52 31.44 -38.27
C TRP A 267 -29.40 30.19 -38.44
N THR A 268 -30.44 30.33 -39.26
CA THR A 268 -31.33 29.24 -39.67
C THR A 268 -30.93 28.75 -41.06
N GLU A 269 -30.92 27.43 -41.23
CA GLU A 269 -30.65 26.81 -42.53
C GLU A 269 -31.92 26.73 -43.39
N PRO A 270 -31.83 26.96 -44.72
CA PRO A 270 -30.63 27.35 -45.46
C PRO A 270 -30.39 28.88 -45.41
N VAL A 271 -29.13 29.27 -45.37
CA VAL A 271 -28.68 30.66 -45.39
C VAL A 271 -28.67 31.19 -46.83
N ILE A 272 -29.81 31.72 -47.26
CA ILE A 272 -30.02 32.22 -48.64
C ILE A 272 -30.30 33.72 -48.75
N ALA A 273 -30.48 34.42 -47.63
CA ALA A 273 -30.72 35.87 -47.63
C ALA A 273 -29.43 36.64 -47.94
N ASP A 274 -29.45 37.51 -48.96
CA ASP A 274 -28.28 38.27 -49.44
C ASP A 274 -27.51 38.96 -48.31
N ALA A 275 -28.22 39.72 -47.47
CA ALA A 275 -27.61 40.45 -46.36
C ALA A 275 -26.95 39.54 -45.32
N LEU A 276 -27.43 38.30 -45.14
CA LEU A 276 -26.82 37.34 -44.23
C LEU A 276 -25.62 36.64 -44.88
N ARG A 277 -25.72 36.25 -46.16
CA ARG A 277 -24.58 35.69 -46.91
C ARG A 277 -23.38 36.62 -46.90
N THR A 278 -23.61 37.89 -47.26
CA THR A 278 -22.56 38.92 -47.28
C THR A 278 -21.96 39.14 -45.89
N ARG A 279 -22.78 39.17 -44.82
CA ARG A 279 -22.27 39.33 -43.45
C ARG A 279 -21.39 38.16 -43.02
N ILE A 280 -21.78 36.93 -43.32
CA ILE A 280 -20.98 35.73 -42.98
C ILE A 280 -19.70 35.72 -43.82
N PHE A 281 -19.80 35.91 -45.13
CA PHE A 281 -18.64 35.89 -46.02
C PHE A 281 -17.60 36.96 -45.66
N ASN A 282 -18.04 38.18 -45.32
CA ASN A 282 -17.14 39.26 -44.91
C ASN A 282 -16.44 39.00 -43.57
N ARG A 283 -16.86 37.99 -42.80
CA ARG A 283 -16.14 37.55 -41.60
C ARG A 283 -15.07 36.50 -41.90
N LEU A 284 -15.02 35.92 -43.11
CA LEU A 284 -14.01 34.94 -43.45
C LEU A 284 -12.63 35.57 -43.59
N ILE A 285 -11.60 34.87 -43.14
CA ILE A 285 -10.20 35.16 -43.45
C ILE A 285 -9.96 34.76 -44.91
N THR A 286 -9.30 35.62 -45.69
CA THR A 286 -9.02 35.33 -47.11
C THR A 286 -7.85 34.35 -47.25
N PRO A 287 -7.79 33.55 -48.34
CA PRO A 287 -6.66 32.64 -48.58
C PRO A 287 -5.30 33.35 -48.70
N SER A 288 -5.27 34.64 -49.06
CA SER A 288 -4.05 35.45 -49.12
C SER A 288 -3.63 36.07 -47.79
N GLY A 289 -4.45 35.92 -46.73
CA GLY A 289 -4.30 36.63 -45.47
C GLY A 289 -5.02 37.98 -45.47
N GLY A 290 -5.54 38.38 -44.30
CA GLY A 290 -6.45 39.53 -44.14
C GLY A 290 -7.94 39.13 -44.19
N GLY A 291 -8.82 40.12 -44.24
CA GLY A 291 -10.28 39.92 -44.21
C GLY A 291 -10.88 39.99 -42.81
N GLY A 292 -11.82 39.10 -42.50
CA GLY A 292 -12.48 39.02 -41.20
C GLY A 292 -11.69 38.24 -40.15
N ASN A 293 -12.39 37.47 -39.31
CA ASN A 293 -11.80 36.70 -38.20
C ASN A 293 -12.37 35.27 -38.07
N MET A 294 -12.98 34.72 -39.12
CA MET A 294 -13.53 33.37 -39.17
C MET A 294 -12.75 32.47 -40.15
N PRO A 295 -12.45 31.22 -39.78
CA PRO A 295 -12.55 30.69 -38.42
C PRO A 295 -11.54 31.37 -37.49
N ARG A 296 -11.88 31.53 -36.21
CA ARG A 296 -10.98 32.16 -35.23
C ARG A 296 -10.04 31.12 -34.61
N LEU A 297 -9.29 30.42 -35.45
CA LEU A 297 -8.26 29.47 -35.02
C LEU A 297 -6.96 30.21 -34.69
N ASN A 298 -6.04 29.58 -33.98
CA ASN A 298 -4.69 30.11 -33.82
C ASN A 298 -4.00 30.18 -35.19
N ASP A 299 -3.47 31.35 -35.54
CA ASP A 299 -2.92 31.63 -36.87
C ASP A 299 -1.44 32.02 -36.84
N SER A 300 -0.70 31.56 -35.82
CA SER A 300 0.74 31.83 -35.69
C SER A 300 1.57 31.39 -36.90
N THR A 301 1.07 30.43 -37.70
CA THR A 301 1.67 29.96 -38.95
C THR A 301 0.99 30.48 -40.22
N GLY A 302 -0.02 31.34 -40.12
CA GLY A 302 -0.82 31.78 -41.28
C GLY A 302 -1.75 30.69 -41.85
N ASP A 303 -1.98 29.62 -41.08
CA ASP A 303 -2.75 28.44 -41.50
C ASP A 303 -4.13 28.30 -40.82
N GLY A 304 -4.53 29.25 -39.97
CA GLY A 304 -5.79 29.28 -39.22
C GLY A 304 -6.99 29.77 -40.02
N ARG A 305 -7.12 29.32 -41.28
CA ARG A 305 -8.13 29.79 -42.24
C ARG A 305 -8.74 28.64 -43.04
N LEU A 306 -9.87 28.92 -43.71
CA LEU A 306 -10.46 27.96 -44.64
C LEU A 306 -9.51 27.65 -45.80
N THR A 307 -9.63 26.46 -46.37
CA THR A 307 -8.85 26.09 -47.56
C THR A 307 -9.27 26.91 -48.78
N SER A 308 -8.40 26.98 -49.80
CA SER A 308 -8.70 27.63 -51.08
C SER A 308 -10.00 27.09 -51.71
N VAL A 309 -10.22 25.78 -51.61
CA VAL A 309 -11.42 25.10 -52.09
C VAL A 309 -12.67 25.48 -51.28
N GLN A 310 -12.61 25.42 -49.96
CA GLN A 310 -13.74 25.83 -49.10
C GLN A 310 -14.10 27.31 -49.29
N TYR A 311 -13.08 28.18 -49.40
CA TYR A 311 -13.29 29.61 -49.65
C TYR A 311 -13.95 29.87 -51.00
N LEU A 312 -13.53 29.17 -52.06
CA LEU A 312 -14.14 29.25 -53.39
C LEU A 312 -15.62 28.85 -53.37
N HIS A 313 -15.99 27.81 -52.60
CA HIS A 313 -17.39 27.44 -52.44
C HIS A 313 -18.20 28.53 -51.74
N LEU A 314 -17.67 29.13 -50.68
CA LEU A 314 -18.34 30.24 -49.99
C LEU A 314 -18.39 31.52 -50.81
N GLU A 315 -17.41 31.78 -51.68
CA GLU A 315 -17.43 32.90 -52.63
C GLU A 315 -18.55 32.73 -53.65
N ARG A 316 -18.62 31.56 -54.29
CA ARG A 316 -19.72 31.23 -55.22
C ARG A 316 -21.09 31.26 -54.53
N TRP A 317 -21.16 30.84 -53.28
CA TRP A 317 -22.36 30.96 -52.47
C TRP A 317 -22.77 32.42 -52.22
N LYS A 318 -21.81 33.28 -51.84
CA LYS A 318 -22.01 34.73 -51.67
C LYS A 318 -22.48 35.38 -52.99
N ASP A 319 -21.84 35.02 -54.10
CA ASP A 319 -22.11 35.53 -55.46
C ASP A 319 -23.30 34.86 -56.16
N LYS A 320 -23.98 33.92 -55.49
CA LYS A 320 -25.17 33.22 -55.98
C LYS A 320 -24.91 32.33 -57.21
N THR A 321 -23.67 31.91 -57.43
CA THR A 321 -23.24 30.99 -58.49
C THR A 321 -23.12 29.56 -57.96
N TYR A 322 -24.13 29.10 -57.22
CA TYR A 322 -24.21 27.77 -56.61
C TYR A 322 -25.57 27.12 -56.88
N ARG A 323 -25.62 25.79 -56.75
CA ARG A 323 -26.85 25.00 -56.77
C ARG A 323 -27.51 25.06 -55.39
N ASN A 324 -28.67 25.73 -55.32
CA ASN A 324 -29.49 25.75 -54.11
C ASN A 324 -30.32 24.46 -53.98
N ASP A 325 -29.67 23.36 -53.59
CA ASP A 325 -30.22 22.01 -53.52
C ASP A 325 -30.64 21.57 -52.11
N TRP A 326 -30.85 22.52 -51.20
CA TRP A 326 -31.17 22.21 -49.81
C TRP A 326 -32.52 21.49 -49.67
N GLN A 327 -32.49 20.28 -49.11
CA GLN A 327 -33.68 19.49 -48.75
C GLN A 327 -33.76 19.19 -47.24
N GLY A 328 -32.91 19.83 -46.44
CA GLY A 328 -32.69 19.51 -45.03
C GLY A 328 -31.30 18.90 -44.80
N VAL A 329 -30.99 18.66 -43.52
CA VAL A 329 -29.73 17.99 -43.14
C VAL A 329 -29.71 16.59 -43.77
N PRO A 330 -28.71 16.28 -44.61
CA PRO A 330 -28.68 14.96 -45.24
C PRO A 330 -28.53 13.86 -44.18
N PRO A 331 -29.24 12.73 -44.34
CA PRO A 331 -29.05 11.60 -43.44
C PRO A 331 -27.64 11.02 -43.57
N PRO A 332 -27.19 10.22 -42.59
CA PRO A 332 -26.02 9.37 -42.75
C PRO A 332 -26.13 8.51 -44.00
N GLU A 333 -25.00 8.22 -44.65
CA GLU A 333 -25.02 7.37 -45.84
C GLU A 333 -25.52 5.96 -45.52
N ALA A 334 -26.34 5.40 -46.40
CA ALA A 334 -26.97 4.10 -46.17
C ALA A 334 -25.98 2.94 -46.30
N THR A 335 -25.04 3.04 -47.24
CA THR A 335 -24.10 1.98 -47.62
C THR A 335 -22.66 2.44 -47.49
N VAL A 336 -21.77 1.51 -47.19
CA VAL A 336 -20.32 1.77 -47.21
C VAL A 336 -19.81 1.72 -48.65
N THR A 337 -19.08 2.75 -49.07
CA THR A 337 -18.46 2.85 -50.40
C THR A 337 -16.96 3.12 -50.27
N PRO A 338 -16.13 2.81 -51.28
CA PRO A 338 -14.70 3.12 -51.27
C PRO A 338 -14.39 4.60 -50.95
N ASP A 339 -14.97 5.53 -51.71
CA ASP A 339 -14.77 6.97 -51.52
C ASP A 339 -15.35 7.46 -50.19
N GLY A 340 -16.47 6.87 -49.76
CA GLY A 340 -17.10 7.16 -48.46
C GLY A 340 -16.20 6.76 -47.30
N LEU A 341 -15.47 5.63 -47.40
CA LEU A 341 -14.48 5.22 -46.40
C LEU A 341 -13.29 6.17 -46.34
N ASP A 342 -12.73 6.51 -47.51
CA ASP A 342 -11.59 7.41 -47.62
C ASP A 342 -11.91 8.77 -46.97
N ARG A 343 -13.09 9.31 -47.26
CA ARG A 343 -13.53 10.58 -46.70
C ARG A 343 -13.95 10.47 -45.23
N ALA A 344 -14.69 9.44 -44.82
CA ALA A 344 -15.15 9.30 -43.43
C ALA A 344 -13.99 9.22 -42.43
N ALA A 345 -12.91 8.52 -42.79
CA ALA A 345 -11.70 8.43 -41.97
C ALA A 345 -11.04 9.81 -41.77
N LEU A 346 -10.95 10.60 -42.84
CA LEU A 346 -10.25 11.90 -42.86
C LEU A 346 -11.11 13.08 -42.38
N ASP A 347 -12.43 13.03 -42.54
CA ASP A 347 -13.36 14.03 -42.00
C ASP A 347 -13.31 14.04 -40.45
N ALA A 348 -12.99 12.90 -39.83
CA ALA A 348 -12.87 12.77 -38.39
C ALA A 348 -11.56 13.34 -37.81
N CYS A 349 -10.66 13.89 -38.64
CA CYS A 349 -9.36 14.42 -38.25
C CYS A 349 -9.25 15.93 -38.47
N VAL A 350 -8.37 16.59 -37.72
CA VAL A 350 -8.17 18.04 -37.85
C VAL A 350 -7.32 18.39 -39.07
N GLY A 351 -7.73 19.40 -39.84
CA GLY A 351 -7.01 19.87 -41.03
C GLY A 351 -6.39 21.26 -40.92
N ALA A 352 -6.74 22.02 -39.88
CA ALA A 352 -6.13 23.32 -39.59
C ALA A 352 -6.31 23.71 -38.11
N SER A 353 -5.40 24.50 -37.53
CA SER A 353 -4.11 24.93 -38.10
C SER A 353 -3.05 23.84 -37.92
N PHE A 354 -2.07 23.69 -38.79
CA PHE A 354 -0.92 22.82 -38.48
C PHE A 354 0.16 23.59 -37.70
N PHE A 355 0.33 23.23 -36.42
CA PHE A 355 1.46 23.62 -35.55
C PHE A 355 1.58 22.75 -34.27
N PRO A 356 1.87 21.44 -34.36
CA PRO A 356 1.98 20.67 -35.59
C PRO A 356 0.62 20.18 -36.11
N GLY A 357 -0.43 20.15 -35.28
CA GLY A 357 -1.71 19.48 -35.56
C GLY A 357 -1.96 18.36 -34.53
N ILE A 358 -2.98 17.51 -34.74
CA ILE A 358 -3.30 16.40 -33.79
C ILE A 358 -2.95 15.03 -34.39
N GLU A 359 -3.60 14.65 -35.48
CA GLU A 359 -3.36 13.34 -36.11
C GLU A 359 -2.21 13.34 -37.11
N ALA A 360 -2.08 14.45 -37.85
CA ALA A 360 -1.03 14.70 -38.83
C ALA A 360 -0.85 16.23 -38.98
N GLY A 361 0.24 16.64 -39.64
CA GLY A 361 0.51 18.04 -39.93
C GLY A 361 2.00 18.32 -39.98
N GLY A 362 2.45 19.36 -39.28
CA GLY A 362 3.83 19.85 -39.26
C GLY A 362 3.94 21.28 -38.73
N LEU A 363 5.13 21.71 -38.33
CA LEU A 363 5.35 23.03 -37.73
C LEU A 363 5.28 24.17 -38.77
N ASP A 364 5.68 23.89 -40.01
CA ASP A 364 5.75 24.87 -41.10
C ASP A 364 5.55 24.21 -42.47
N ASP A 365 5.52 25.01 -43.53
CA ASP A 365 5.29 24.51 -44.90
C ASP A 365 6.34 23.52 -45.40
N THR A 366 7.53 23.47 -44.78
CA THR A 366 8.60 22.54 -45.16
C THR A 366 8.54 21.21 -44.41
N SER A 367 7.72 21.12 -43.35
CA SER A 367 7.65 19.99 -42.42
C SER A 367 6.26 19.34 -42.37
N ARG A 368 5.42 19.49 -43.40
CA ARG A 368 4.05 18.96 -43.47
C ARG A 368 3.88 17.82 -44.50
N PRO A 369 4.39 16.60 -44.23
CA PRO A 369 4.44 15.51 -45.22
C PRO A 369 3.05 15.05 -45.70
N ILE A 370 2.01 15.20 -44.88
CA ILE A 370 0.64 14.78 -45.22
C ILE A 370 -0.02 15.66 -46.31
N ILE A 371 0.46 16.90 -46.52
CA ILE A 371 -0.04 17.79 -47.58
C ILE A 371 0.98 18.01 -48.70
N ASP A 372 2.14 17.36 -48.65
CA ASP A 372 3.04 17.35 -49.79
C ASP A 372 2.46 16.45 -50.89
N ALA A 373 1.97 17.06 -51.95
CA ALA A 373 1.36 16.37 -53.08
C ALA A 373 2.32 15.39 -53.77
N ALA A 374 3.64 15.55 -53.62
CA ALA A 374 4.62 14.61 -54.16
C ALA A 374 4.59 13.25 -53.45
N ASN A 375 4.07 13.18 -52.22
CA ASN A 375 3.94 11.94 -51.45
C ASN A 375 2.73 11.09 -51.84
N TYR A 376 1.93 11.51 -52.82
CA TYR A 376 0.72 10.81 -53.25
C TYR A 376 0.91 10.16 -54.63
N ALA A 377 0.72 8.85 -54.73
CA ALA A 377 0.72 8.12 -56.00
C ALA A 377 -0.58 8.36 -56.79
N GLU A 378 -1.70 8.42 -56.09
CA GLU A 378 -3.05 8.77 -56.59
C GLU A 378 -3.71 9.72 -55.59
N PRO A 379 -4.78 10.46 -55.95
CA PRO A 379 -5.53 11.25 -54.98
C PRO A 379 -5.86 10.44 -53.71
N TYR A 380 -5.51 11.00 -52.54
CA TYR A 380 -5.69 10.40 -51.21
C TYR A 380 -4.91 9.10 -50.94
N ARG A 381 -4.07 8.62 -51.88
CA ARG A 381 -3.27 7.41 -51.71
C ARG A 381 -1.78 7.70 -51.72
N LEU A 382 -1.14 7.43 -50.58
CA LEU A 382 0.27 7.70 -50.35
C LEU A 382 1.18 6.75 -51.14
N ASP A 383 2.32 7.26 -51.61
CA ASP A 383 3.32 6.51 -52.36
C ASP A 383 4.30 5.81 -51.42
N HIS A 384 4.17 4.49 -51.31
CA HIS A 384 5.01 3.65 -50.45
C HIS A 384 6.48 3.57 -50.93
N ASN A 385 6.80 4.04 -52.15
CA ASN A 385 8.19 4.15 -52.61
C ASN A 385 8.87 5.42 -52.10
N ARG A 386 8.09 6.40 -51.64
CA ARG A 386 8.58 7.70 -51.14
C ARG A 386 8.54 7.77 -49.63
N LEU A 387 7.57 7.12 -49.00
CA LEU A 387 7.36 7.14 -47.56
C LEU A 387 7.65 5.76 -46.94
N GLY A 388 8.41 5.78 -45.85
CA GLY A 388 8.61 4.63 -44.97
C GLY A 388 7.65 4.64 -43.76
N PRO A 389 7.57 3.54 -43.00
CA PRO A 389 6.86 3.51 -41.71
C PRO A 389 7.30 4.64 -40.78
N GLY A 390 6.35 5.28 -40.08
CA GLY A 390 6.60 6.43 -39.19
C GLY A 390 6.74 7.78 -39.89
N ALA A 391 6.78 7.84 -41.22
CA ALA A 391 7.10 9.06 -41.96
C ALA A 391 6.06 10.18 -41.82
N LEU A 392 4.82 9.90 -41.40
CA LEU A 392 3.80 10.95 -41.25
C LEU A 392 3.67 11.50 -39.83
N THR A 393 3.91 10.67 -38.81
CA THR A 393 3.75 11.05 -37.40
C THR A 393 5.04 11.59 -36.77
N HIS A 394 6.20 11.40 -37.41
CA HIS A 394 7.50 11.84 -36.88
C HIS A 394 7.60 13.35 -36.60
N VAL A 395 6.82 14.16 -37.33
CA VAL A 395 6.74 15.62 -37.19
C VAL A 395 5.77 16.09 -36.09
N MET A 396 4.99 15.19 -35.50
CA MET A 396 4.03 15.52 -34.45
C MET A 396 4.73 15.66 -33.09
N ALA A 397 4.09 16.27 -32.11
CA ALA A 397 4.70 16.49 -30.79
C ALA A 397 5.13 15.19 -30.09
N LEU A 398 6.18 15.28 -29.28
CA LEU A 398 6.75 14.20 -28.50
C LEU A 398 6.95 14.64 -27.03
N PRO A 399 6.21 14.03 -26.07
CA PRO A 399 5.08 13.14 -26.29
C PRO A 399 3.83 13.90 -26.76
N TRP A 400 2.88 13.22 -27.43
CA TRP A 400 1.64 13.86 -27.91
C TRP A 400 0.81 14.54 -26.79
N GLN A 401 0.93 14.08 -25.55
CA GLN A 401 0.25 14.69 -24.39
C GLN A 401 0.77 16.09 -24.07
N ALA A 402 2.04 16.40 -24.37
CA ALA A 402 2.59 17.75 -24.17
C ALA A 402 1.87 18.76 -25.07
N ASP A 403 1.55 18.36 -26.31
CA ASP A 403 0.72 19.15 -27.21
C ASP A 403 -0.69 19.31 -26.66
N PHE A 404 -1.33 18.22 -26.25
CA PHE A 404 -2.68 18.28 -25.65
C PHE A 404 -2.76 19.20 -24.43
N ALA A 405 -1.70 19.31 -23.63
CA ALA A 405 -1.63 20.28 -22.54
C ALA A 405 -1.48 21.72 -23.05
N ALA A 406 -0.58 21.93 -24.03
CA ALA A 406 -0.31 23.23 -24.63
C ALA A 406 -1.41 23.77 -25.55
N CYS A 407 -2.32 22.90 -26.02
CA CYS A 407 -3.48 23.17 -26.90
C CYS A 407 -4.54 24.15 -26.33
N GLY A 408 -4.16 25.10 -25.47
CA GLY A 408 -5.02 26.09 -24.86
C GLY A 408 -5.33 27.27 -25.78
N THR A 409 -6.58 27.76 -25.71
CA THR A 409 -7.13 28.89 -26.48
C THR A 409 -7.05 28.73 -28.01
N ARG A 410 -8.07 28.09 -28.58
CA ARG A 410 -8.45 28.16 -30.00
C ARG A 410 -7.54 27.46 -31.01
N TRP A 411 -6.80 26.43 -30.60
CA TRP A 411 -6.06 25.56 -31.51
C TRP A 411 -6.96 24.51 -32.18
N TRP A 412 -7.33 23.44 -31.47
CA TRP A 412 -8.11 22.33 -32.02
C TRP A 412 -9.22 21.84 -31.07
N PRO A 413 -10.30 22.64 -30.88
CA PRO A 413 -11.29 22.38 -29.85
C PRO A 413 -12.11 21.09 -30.06
N VAL A 414 -12.16 20.53 -31.26
CA VAL A 414 -12.90 19.27 -31.51
C VAL A 414 -12.14 18.05 -30.97
N PRO A 415 -10.92 17.72 -31.43
CA PRO A 415 -10.18 16.59 -30.87
C PRO A 415 -9.77 16.81 -29.41
N ARG A 416 -9.54 18.06 -29.00
CA ARG A 416 -9.18 18.47 -27.62
C ARG A 416 -10.04 19.67 -27.19
N PRO A 417 -11.19 19.45 -26.54
CA PRO A 417 -12.06 20.53 -26.05
C PRO A 417 -11.36 21.51 -25.12
N ASN A 418 -11.75 22.78 -25.19
CA ASN A 418 -11.31 23.83 -24.26
C ASN A 418 -12.38 24.10 -23.21
N ALA A 419 -13.64 24.20 -23.64
CA ALA A 419 -14.78 24.48 -22.78
C ALA A 419 -15.90 23.47 -23.04
N VAL A 420 -16.50 22.92 -21.98
CA VAL A 420 -17.51 21.86 -22.06
C VAL A 420 -18.74 22.16 -21.19
N ILE A 421 -19.78 21.34 -21.37
CA ILE A 421 -20.99 21.31 -20.55
C ILE A 421 -20.91 20.10 -19.63
N ARG A 422 -20.77 20.32 -18.32
CA ARG A 422 -20.72 19.26 -17.30
C ARG A 422 -21.77 19.51 -16.23
N GLY A 423 -22.60 18.51 -15.91
CA GLY A 423 -23.68 18.66 -14.91
C GLY A 423 -24.68 19.78 -15.22
N GLY A 424 -24.96 20.03 -16.50
CA GLY A 424 -25.83 21.13 -16.96
C GLY A 424 -25.22 22.53 -16.87
N ARG A 425 -24.04 22.67 -16.24
CA ARG A 425 -23.31 23.94 -16.17
C ARG A 425 -22.38 24.07 -17.37
N LEU A 426 -22.48 25.24 -17.97
CA LEU A 426 -21.87 25.63 -19.21
C LEU A 426 -20.48 26.26 -19.01
N GLY A 427 -19.57 26.09 -19.98
CA GLY A 427 -18.31 26.86 -20.08
C GLY A 427 -17.22 26.43 -19.10
N GLN A 428 -17.23 25.16 -18.68
CA GLN A 428 -16.23 24.62 -17.77
C GLN A 428 -14.97 24.22 -18.54
N SER A 429 -13.79 24.46 -17.98
CA SER A 429 -12.54 23.97 -18.58
C SER A 429 -12.55 22.45 -18.68
N PHE A 430 -12.21 21.93 -19.85
CA PHE A 430 -12.18 20.49 -20.12
C PHE A 430 -11.18 19.76 -19.23
N THR A 431 -10.01 20.35 -18.98
CA THR A 431 -8.93 19.71 -18.22
C THR A 431 -9.02 19.90 -16.72
N ALA A 432 -9.89 20.82 -16.24
CA ALA A 432 -9.92 21.28 -14.86
C ALA A 432 -9.98 20.15 -13.81
N GLY A 433 -8.97 20.10 -12.93
CA GLY A 433 -8.91 19.14 -11.82
C GLY A 433 -8.56 17.71 -12.25
N VAL A 434 -8.14 17.51 -13.49
CA VAL A 434 -7.69 16.21 -14.01
C VAL A 434 -6.33 16.30 -14.70
N ALA A 435 -6.13 17.27 -15.60
CA ALA A 435 -4.92 17.37 -16.43
C ALA A 435 -4.50 18.84 -16.65
N ASP A 436 -4.18 19.55 -15.57
CA ASP A 436 -3.90 20.99 -15.61
C ASP A 436 -2.46 21.33 -16.04
N THR A 437 -1.54 20.35 -15.98
CA THR A 437 -0.16 20.47 -16.49
C THR A 437 0.15 19.45 -17.58
N ALA A 438 1.29 19.62 -18.27
CA ALA A 438 1.75 18.66 -19.28
C ALA A 438 2.07 17.28 -18.70
N THR A 439 2.63 17.24 -17.49
CA THR A 439 2.86 16.00 -16.75
C THR A 439 1.54 15.33 -16.37
N ASP A 440 0.57 16.09 -15.84
CA ASP A 440 -0.76 15.53 -15.53
C ASP A 440 -1.44 14.99 -16.80
N MET A 441 -1.24 15.63 -17.96
CA MET A 441 -1.78 15.13 -19.23
C MET A 441 -1.15 13.78 -19.61
N VAL A 442 0.16 13.58 -19.41
CA VAL A 442 0.81 12.27 -19.61
C VAL A 442 0.17 11.21 -18.70
N ASP A 443 -0.07 11.54 -17.43
CA ASP A 443 -0.50 10.58 -16.43
C ASP A 443 -2.03 10.34 -16.40
N ALA A 444 -2.83 11.34 -16.77
CA ALA A 444 -4.27 11.39 -16.50
C ALA A 444 -5.15 11.72 -17.71
N TRP A 445 -4.62 11.77 -18.94
CA TRP A 445 -5.43 12.00 -20.16
C TRP A 445 -6.65 11.04 -20.23
N HIS A 446 -6.47 9.79 -19.81
CA HIS A 446 -7.52 8.77 -19.82
C HIS A 446 -8.68 9.06 -18.85
N LYS A 447 -8.51 9.97 -17.88
CA LYS A 447 -9.54 10.37 -16.91
C LYS A 447 -10.46 11.48 -17.42
N LEU A 448 -10.06 12.21 -18.46
CA LEU A 448 -10.87 13.25 -19.12
C LEU A 448 -12.16 12.66 -19.72
N GLY A 449 -13.25 13.43 -19.74
CA GLY A 449 -14.52 12.97 -20.31
C GLY A 449 -14.58 13.06 -21.84
N PHE A 450 -15.65 12.53 -22.43
CA PHE A 450 -15.96 12.65 -23.86
C PHE A 450 -17.14 13.60 -24.07
N VAL A 451 -17.07 14.46 -25.10
CA VAL A 451 -18.14 15.38 -25.47
C VAL A 451 -19.00 14.72 -26.55
N VAL A 452 -20.20 14.30 -26.16
CA VAL A 452 -21.12 13.54 -27.00
C VAL A 452 -22.46 14.27 -27.12
N ARG A 453 -23.19 14.00 -28.20
CA ARG A 453 -24.51 14.57 -28.44
C ARG A 453 -25.54 13.93 -27.52
N GLN A 454 -26.26 14.75 -26.74
CA GLN A 454 -27.44 14.35 -25.98
C GLN A 454 -28.60 15.29 -26.32
N GLY A 455 -29.55 14.77 -27.11
CA GLY A 455 -30.66 15.56 -27.64
C GLY A 455 -30.19 16.72 -28.50
N ASN A 456 -30.46 17.95 -28.04
CA ASN A 456 -30.11 19.20 -28.74
C ASN A 456 -28.82 19.85 -28.22
N GLN A 457 -28.06 19.19 -27.34
CA GLN A 457 -26.81 19.68 -26.77
C GLN A 457 -25.69 18.67 -26.96
N HIS A 458 -24.45 19.11 -26.76
CA HIS A 458 -23.32 18.21 -26.53
C HIS A 458 -22.81 18.40 -25.10
N VAL A 459 -22.62 17.29 -24.39
CA VAL A 459 -22.27 17.30 -22.97
C VAL A 459 -21.08 16.38 -22.71
N GLU A 460 -20.29 16.72 -21.69
CA GLU A 460 -19.21 15.88 -21.21
C GLU A 460 -19.78 14.69 -20.42
N VAL A 461 -19.39 13.48 -20.83
CA VAL A 461 -19.71 12.20 -20.18
C VAL A 461 -18.42 11.44 -19.87
N ASP A 462 -18.52 10.33 -19.14
CA ASP A 462 -17.41 9.39 -18.88
C ASP A 462 -16.16 10.02 -18.22
N ARG A 463 -16.30 11.15 -17.50
CA ARG A 463 -15.22 11.77 -16.72
C ARG A 463 -15.00 11.02 -15.39
N CYS A 464 -13.75 10.81 -15.00
CA CYS A 464 -13.40 10.02 -13.80
C CYS A 464 -12.64 10.84 -12.75
N ASP A 465 -13.37 11.69 -12.03
CA ASP A 465 -12.86 12.60 -11.00
C ASP A 465 -13.60 12.49 -9.64
N THR A 466 -14.32 11.39 -9.38
CA THR A 466 -15.15 11.27 -8.17
C THR A 466 -14.34 10.81 -6.95
N ILE A 467 -14.24 11.68 -5.93
CA ILE A 467 -13.80 11.30 -4.58
C ILE A 467 -14.96 10.60 -3.86
N SER A 468 -14.74 9.39 -3.36
CA SER A 468 -15.67 8.65 -2.50
C SER A 468 -15.08 8.54 -1.09
N VAL A 469 -15.90 8.82 -0.07
CA VAL A 469 -15.56 8.63 1.35
C VAL A 469 -16.73 7.92 2.02
N ASN A 470 -16.54 6.66 2.40
CA ASN A 470 -17.56 5.81 3.02
C ASN A 470 -17.18 5.46 4.46
N LEU A 471 -18.05 5.77 5.43
CA LEU A 471 -17.83 5.43 6.83
C LEU A 471 -18.12 3.93 7.04
N LEU A 472 -17.14 3.18 7.53
CA LEU A 472 -17.28 1.74 7.79
C LEU A 472 -17.70 1.44 9.24
N THR A 473 -17.33 2.30 10.19
CA THR A 473 -17.59 2.09 11.62
C THR A 473 -18.48 3.22 12.17
N PRO A 474 -19.80 3.18 11.91
CA PRO A 474 -20.74 4.14 12.47
C PRO A 474 -20.91 4.02 13.99
N VAL A 475 -20.44 2.90 14.56
CA VAL A 475 -20.43 2.64 16.00
C VAL A 475 -19.04 2.14 16.39
N LEU A 476 -18.48 2.67 17.47
CA LEU A 476 -17.34 2.11 18.19
C LEU A 476 -17.85 1.54 19.50
N ASP A 477 -17.71 0.22 19.67
CA ASP A 477 -18.21 -0.47 20.86
C ASP A 477 -17.06 -1.06 21.65
N PHE A 478 -16.70 -0.40 22.75
CA PHE A 478 -15.70 -0.87 23.71
C PHE A 478 -16.35 -1.88 24.66
N GLU A 479 -16.77 -3.01 24.12
CA GLU A 479 -17.43 -4.06 24.87
C GLU A 479 -16.43 -4.73 25.83
N HIS A 480 -16.79 -4.76 27.12
CA HIS A 480 -16.11 -5.51 28.16
C HIS A 480 -14.60 -5.25 28.27
N VAL A 481 -14.20 -3.98 28.40
CA VAL A 481 -12.77 -3.63 28.56
C VAL A 481 -12.30 -3.96 29.99
N PRO A 482 -11.31 -4.85 30.19
CA PRO A 482 -10.88 -5.24 31.52
C PRO A 482 -10.16 -4.09 32.25
N GLN A 483 -10.48 -3.93 33.54
CA GLN A 483 -9.79 -3.02 34.46
C GLN A 483 -8.29 -3.38 34.60
N GLY A 484 -7.45 -2.38 34.90
CA GLY A 484 -6.02 -2.56 35.15
C GLY A 484 -5.70 -3.26 36.47
N LEU A 485 -4.41 -3.50 36.72
CA LEU A 485 -3.93 -4.19 37.92
C LEU A 485 -4.41 -3.52 39.22
N MET A 486 -4.67 -4.34 40.25
CA MET A 486 -5.13 -3.90 41.57
C MET A 486 -6.36 -2.97 41.52
N GLY A 487 -7.18 -3.09 40.47
CA GLY A 487 -8.36 -2.24 40.27
C GLY A 487 -8.05 -0.84 39.72
N MET A 488 -6.90 -0.62 39.12
CA MET A 488 -6.53 0.69 38.55
C MET A 488 -7.04 0.86 37.11
N ALA A 489 -7.02 2.09 36.59
CA ALA A 489 -7.49 2.39 35.24
C ALA A 489 -6.53 1.84 34.16
N ARG A 490 -7.09 1.41 33.03
CA ARG A 490 -6.39 0.94 31.82
C ARG A 490 -6.96 1.64 30.58
N GLU A 491 -6.23 1.66 29.47
CA GLU A 491 -6.72 2.20 28.19
C GLU A 491 -6.93 1.13 27.11
N ALA A 492 -7.93 1.32 26.25
CA ALA A 492 -8.24 0.52 25.05
C ALA A 492 -8.59 1.42 23.85
N ALA A 493 -8.39 1.00 22.60
CA ALA A 493 -8.61 1.85 21.42
C ALA A 493 -9.47 1.18 20.32
N LEU A 494 -10.31 1.99 19.66
CA LEU A 494 -11.07 1.60 18.46
C LEU A 494 -11.02 2.74 17.42
N ALA A 495 -11.08 2.40 16.13
CA ALA A 495 -10.96 3.36 15.04
C ALA A 495 -12.30 3.70 14.40
N ILE A 496 -12.56 5.00 14.26
CA ILE A 496 -13.47 5.50 13.23
C ILE A 496 -12.79 5.27 11.88
N THR A 497 -13.29 4.32 11.11
CA THR A 497 -12.71 3.86 9.85
C THR A 497 -13.53 4.33 8.67
N PHE A 498 -12.83 4.89 7.67
CA PHE A 498 -13.39 5.30 6.40
C PHE A 498 -12.69 4.57 5.26
N GLU A 499 -13.47 4.15 4.27
CA GLU A 499 -12.98 3.78 2.96
C GLU A 499 -12.93 5.02 2.08
N VAL A 500 -11.78 5.29 1.47
CA VAL A 500 -11.54 6.49 0.67
C VAL A 500 -11.05 6.09 -0.72
N THR A 501 -11.75 6.55 -1.75
CA THR A 501 -11.27 6.57 -3.13
C THR A 501 -11.04 8.03 -3.51
N ALA A 502 -9.79 8.42 -3.73
CA ALA A 502 -9.43 9.80 -4.05
C ALA A 502 -8.26 9.81 -5.04
N ALA A 503 -8.59 9.60 -6.31
CA ALA A 503 -7.60 9.30 -7.34
C ALA A 503 -6.58 10.42 -7.61
N ASN A 504 -6.93 11.68 -7.31
CA ASN A 504 -6.17 12.85 -7.76
C ASN A 504 -5.85 13.87 -6.64
N ALA A 505 -6.36 13.67 -5.43
CA ALA A 505 -6.11 14.58 -4.30
C ALA A 505 -6.15 13.81 -2.97
N PRO A 506 -5.32 14.17 -1.99
CA PRO A 506 -5.47 13.64 -0.64
C PRO A 506 -6.78 14.10 -0.02
N VAL A 507 -7.42 13.22 0.76
CA VAL A 507 -8.62 13.48 1.56
C VAL A 507 -8.20 13.62 3.01
N THR A 508 -8.54 14.76 3.62
CA THR A 508 -8.29 15.00 5.05
C THR A 508 -9.60 14.90 5.83
N LEU A 509 -9.68 13.95 6.77
CA LEU A 509 -10.78 13.79 7.70
C LEU A 509 -10.35 14.26 9.10
N GLU A 510 -11.22 15.00 9.79
CA GLU A 510 -10.97 15.49 11.15
C GLU A 510 -12.25 15.56 11.98
N TYR A 511 -12.14 15.65 13.29
CA TYR A 511 -13.30 15.96 14.13
C TYR A 511 -13.84 17.36 13.80
N ALA A 512 -15.16 17.46 13.62
CA ALA A 512 -15.81 18.75 13.47
C ALA A 512 -15.62 19.59 14.75
N PRO A 513 -15.73 20.94 14.70
CA PRO A 513 -15.71 21.77 15.90
C PRO A 513 -16.72 21.29 16.94
N GLY A 514 -16.25 20.90 18.13
CA GLY A 514 -17.08 20.32 19.20
C GLY A 514 -17.50 18.86 18.99
N GLY A 515 -17.05 18.20 17.92
CA GLY A 515 -17.38 16.81 17.56
C GLY A 515 -16.37 15.77 18.05
N ALA A 516 -15.30 16.17 18.71
CA ALA A 516 -14.32 15.28 19.35
C ALA A 516 -14.87 14.69 20.66
N PRO A 517 -14.26 13.61 21.19
CA PRO A 517 -14.64 13.05 22.48
C PRO A 517 -14.54 14.08 23.61
N ALA A 518 -15.60 14.20 24.42
CA ALA A 518 -15.68 15.13 25.54
C ALA A 518 -15.87 14.44 26.90
N HIS A 519 -16.13 13.12 26.92
CA HIS A 519 -16.31 12.36 28.15
C HIS A 519 -14.96 12.12 28.84
N PRO A 520 -14.84 12.20 30.19
CA PRO A 520 -13.55 12.04 30.89
C PRO A 520 -12.82 10.71 30.66
N GLN A 521 -13.57 9.68 30.27
CA GLN A 521 -13.04 8.35 29.95
C GLN A 521 -12.76 8.16 28.45
N LEU A 522 -12.96 9.17 27.59
CA LEU A 522 -12.69 9.06 26.16
C LEU A 522 -11.68 10.12 25.71
N VAL A 523 -10.68 9.70 24.94
CA VAL A 523 -9.65 10.58 24.38
C VAL A 523 -9.54 10.33 22.88
N ALA A 524 -9.43 11.40 22.08
CA ALA A 524 -9.06 11.26 20.66
C ALA A 524 -7.55 11.05 20.58
N PHE A 525 -7.11 9.92 20.02
CA PHE A 525 -5.69 9.66 19.83
C PHE A 525 -5.09 10.56 18.74
N ASN A 526 -5.80 10.70 17.62
CA ASN A 526 -5.46 11.66 16.57
C ASN A 526 -6.69 12.51 16.22
N SER A 527 -6.49 13.81 16.00
CA SER A 527 -7.58 14.74 15.69
C SER A 527 -7.89 14.84 14.19
N SER A 528 -6.94 14.44 13.34
CA SER A 528 -7.08 14.41 11.89
C SER A 528 -6.32 13.22 11.27
N VAL A 529 -6.69 12.87 10.05
CA VAL A 529 -6.02 11.88 9.20
C VAL A 529 -6.12 12.30 7.74
N THR A 530 -5.03 12.15 6.99
CA THR A 530 -4.98 12.44 5.56
C THR A 530 -4.60 11.18 4.79
N VAL A 531 -5.38 10.82 3.77
CA VAL A 531 -5.14 9.64 2.93
C VAL A 531 -5.21 9.98 1.44
N GLY A 532 -4.39 9.30 0.63
CA GLY A 532 -4.33 9.48 -0.81
C GLY A 532 -3.24 10.46 -1.29
N PRO A 533 -3.10 10.67 -2.62
CA PRO A 533 -3.99 10.17 -3.68
C PRO A 533 -3.95 8.64 -3.80
N THR A 534 -5.11 8.01 -3.96
CA THR A 534 -5.23 6.54 -3.93
C THR A 534 -4.99 5.89 -5.30
N GLY A 535 -4.72 6.68 -6.35
CA GLY A 535 -4.67 6.20 -7.72
C GLY A 535 -6.07 5.88 -8.29
N PRO A 536 -6.19 5.58 -9.60
CA PRO A 536 -7.48 5.45 -10.29
C PRO A 536 -8.41 4.34 -9.75
N SER A 537 -7.84 3.33 -9.08
CA SER A 537 -8.56 2.17 -8.53
C SER A 537 -8.12 1.80 -7.11
N GLY A 538 -7.26 2.59 -6.48
CA GLY A 538 -6.84 2.27 -5.12
C GLY A 538 -7.87 2.77 -4.13
N VAL A 539 -8.11 1.93 -3.14
CA VAL A 539 -8.92 2.22 -1.97
C VAL A 539 -7.95 2.40 -0.81
N ALA A 540 -7.98 3.56 -0.17
CA ALA A 540 -7.24 3.79 1.07
C ALA A 540 -8.19 3.75 2.26
N THR A 541 -7.67 3.31 3.41
CA THR A 541 -8.42 3.35 4.66
C THR A 541 -7.94 4.51 5.51
N ALA A 542 -8.82 5.46 5.84
CA ALA A 542 -8.56 6.53 6.81
C ALA A 542 -9.08 6.12 8.19
N ARG A 543 -8.31 6.41 9.25
CA ARG A 543 -8.64 6.06 10.64
C ARG A 543 -8.46 7.24 11.60
N LEU A 544 -9.50 7.54 12.39
CA LEU A 544 -9.42 8.40 13.58
C LEU A 544 -9.63 7.52 14.81
N TRP A 545 -8.61 7.38 15.65
CA TRP A 545 -8.63 6.48 16.79
C TRP A 545 -9.20 7.17 18.04
N VAL A 546 -10.08 6.47 18.73
CA VAL A 546 -10.65 6.86 20.02
C VAL A 546 -10.12 5.91 21.08
N ILE A 547 -9.72 6.44 22.23
CA ILE A 547 -9.23 5.70 23.39
C ILE A 547 -10.29 5.74 24.48
N TYR A 548 -10.59 4.60 25.10
CA TYR A 548 -11.40 4.44 26.30
C TYR A 548 -10.53 4.13 27.52
N ARG A 549 -10.65 4.93 28.57
CA ARG A 549 -10.00 4.75 29.88
C ARG A 549 -10.97 4.11 30.87
N THR A 550 -10.63 2.92 31.36
CA THR A 550 -11.50 2.11 32.22
C THR A 550 -11.81 2.81 33.54
N GLY A 551 -13.02 2.57 34.04
CA GLY A 551 -13.48 3.00 35.36
C GLY A 551 -13.37 1.87 36.38
N LEU A 552 -14.33 1.81 37.31
CA LEU A 552 -14.50 0.66 38.19
C LEU A 552 -15.08 -0.53 37.41
N ALA A 553 -14.69 -1.76 37.73
CA ALA A 553 -15.35 -2.95 37.19
C ALA A 553 -16.87 -2.91 37.40
N GLY A 554 -17.62 -3.18 36.33
CA GLY A 554 -19.09 -3.07 36.27
C GLY A 554 -19.62 -1.69 35.87
N SER A 555 -18.75 -0.69 35.65
CA SER A 555 -19.17 0.63 35.16
C SER A 555 -19.33 0.65 33.63
N ALA A 556 -20.29 1.43 33.12
CA ALA A 556 -20.54 1.57 31.69
C ALA A 556 -20.60 3.04 31.26
N LEU A 557 -20.15 3.30 30.03
CA LEU A 557 -20.27 4.59 29.37
C LEU A 557 -21.71 4.81 28.89
N PRO A 558 -22.32 5.97 29.18
CA PRO A 558 -23.50 6.40 28.43
C PRO A 558 -23.12 6.64 26.96
N PRO A 559 -23.96 6.30 25.97
CA PRO A 559 -23.63 6.46 24.55
C PRO A 559 -23.20 7.88 24.19
N GLN A 560 -22.00 8.02 23.62
CA GLN A 560 -21.44 9.30 23.19
C GLN A 560 -21.57 9.46 21.68
N ARG A 561 -21.67 10.70 21.18
CA ARG A 561 -21.72 10.99 19.73
C ARG A 561 -20.53 11.85 19.31
N LEU A 562 -19.75 11.33 18.37
CA LEU A 562 -18.65 12.03 17.73
C LEU A 562 -19.07 12.47 16.33
N THR A 563 -18.49 13.57 15.85
CA THR A 563 -18.77 14.08 14.49
C THR A 563 -17.46 14.31 13.75
N VAL A 564 -17.31 13.67 12.60
CA VAL A 564 -16.15 13.78 11.70
C VAL A 564 -16.57 14.54 10.44
N ARG A 565 -15.68 15.37 9.89
CA ARG A 565 -15.88 16.13 8.66
C ARG A 565 -14.77 15.87 7.65
N HIS A 566 -15.07 16.01 6.37
CA HIS A 566 -14.07 16.10 5.31
C HIS A 566 -13.69 17.57 5.10
N VAL A 567 -12.42 17.90 5.38
CA VAL A 567 -11.89 19.26 5.29
C VAL A 567 -12.05 19.81 3.87
N GLY A 568 -12.57 21.04 3.75
CA GLY A 568 -12.81 21.68 2.46
C GLY A 568 -14.14 21.31 1.79
N THR A 569 -14.95 20.43 2.38
CA THR A 569 -16.29 20.06 1.88
C THR A 569 -17.37 20.25 2.95
N SER A 570 -18.64 20.07 2.58
CA SER A 570 -19.78 20.04 3.51
C SER A 570 -20.12 18.65 4.06
N SER A 571 -19.31 17.62 3.75
CA SER A 571 -19.58 16.24 4.16
C SER A 571 -19.23 16.01 5.63
N THR A 572 -20.17 15.43 6.38
CA THR A 572 -19.99 15.07 7.80
C THR A 572 -20.59 13.71 8.10
N TRP A 573 -20.05 13.06 9.12
CA TRP A 573 -20.49 11.74 9.60
C TRP A 573 -20.58 11.74 11.12
N THR A 574 -21.59 11.07 11.66
CA THR A 574 -21.76 10.90 13.10
C THR A 574 -21.44 9.47 13.49
N VAL A 575 -20.65 9.30 14.55
CA VAL A 575 -20.24 8.00 15.09
C VAL A 575 -20.69 7.91 16.53
N THR A 576 -21.27 6.77 16.91
CA THR A 576 -21.67 6.51 18.30
C THR A 576 -20.58 5.72 19.02
N VAL A 577 -20.26 6.09 20.26
CA VAL A 577 -19.31 5.35 21.11
C VAL A 577 -20.03 4.80 22.33
N THR A 578 -19.89 3.50 22.56
CA THR A 578 -20.39 2.78 23.74
C THR A 578 -19.27 1.97 24.37
N GLY A 579 -19.45 1.51 25.60
CA GLY A 579 -18.52 0.59 26.23
C GLY A 579 -18.70 0.43 27.72
N ASP A 580 -18.05 -0.57 28.28
CA ASP A 580 -18.07 -0.87 29.71
C ASP A 580 -16.73 -1.40 30.21
N THR A 581 -16.49 -1.22 31.50
CA THR A 581 -15.33 -1.75 32.20
C THR A 581 -15.72 -3.03 32.93
N VAL A 582 -15.00 -4.12 32.69
CA VAL A 582 -15.17 -5.41 33.41
C VAL A 582 -13.97 -5.72 34.29
N ALA A 583 -14.05 -6.77 35.09
CA ALA A 583 -12.91 -7.24 35.88
C ALA A 583 -11.76 -7.74 34.98
N ARG A 584 -10.53 -7.74 35.50
CA ARG A 584 -9.38 -8.37 34.83
C ARG A 584 -9.72 -9.83 34.49
N ARG A 585 -9.34 -10.27 33.30
CA ARG A 585 -9.42 -11.67 32.90
C ARG A 585 -8.62 -12.55 33.86
N THR A 586 -9.25 -13.60 34.37
CA THR A 586 -8.63 -14.58 35.28
C THR A 586 -8.32 -15.88 34.55
N THR A 587 -7.17 -16.51 34.86
CA THR A 587 -6.75 -17.75 34.22
C THR A 587 -6.56 -18.88 35.22
N ALA A 588 -7.15 -20.04 34.94
CA ALA A 588 -6.87 -21.30 35.62
C ALA A 588 -5.56 -21.90 35.10
N VAL A 589 -4.59 -22.14 35.98
CA VAL A 589 -3.28 -22.74 35.62
C VAL A 589 -3.18 -24.14 36.20
N ALA A 590 -2.85 -25.12 35.38
CA ALA A 590 -2.45 -26.44 35.81
C ALA A 590 -0.94 -26.62 35.58
N LEU A 591 -0.18 -26.66 36.68
CA LEU A 591 1.23 -27.02 36.66
C LEU A 591 1.33 -28.55 36.57
N VAL A 592 1.89 -29.07 35.47
CA VAL A 592 2.08 -30.50 35.21
C VAL A 592 3.57 -30.78 35.26
N LEU A 593 4.02 -31.33 36.39
CA LEU A 593 5.43 -31.39 36.75
C LEU A 593 5.94 -32.83 36.77
N ASP A 594 6.98 -33.08 35.98
CA ASP A 594 7.68 -34.36 35.90
C ASP A 594 8.43 -34.66 37.20
N ARG A 595 8.29 -35.91 37.66
CA ARG A 595 9.04 -36.47 38.77
C ARG A 595 9.57 -37.87 38.45
N SER A 596 9.76 -38.20 37.18
CA SER A 596 10.36 -39.46 36.74
C SER A 596 11.82 -39.57 37.21
N GLY A 597 12.40 -40.77 37.14
CA GLY A 597 13.76 -41.05 37.61
C GLY A 597 14.84 -40.16 36.99
N SER A 598 14.66 -39.69 35.74
CA SER A 598 15.58 -38.75 35.07
C SER A 598 15.72 -37.42 35.79
N MET A 599 14.72 -37.02 36.58
CA MET A 599 14.75 -35.79 37.37
C MET A 599 15.76 -35.85 38.56
N THR A 600 16.38 -37.01 38.81
CA THR A 600 17.55 -37.13 39.70
C THR A 600 18.85 -36.62 39.08
N GLU A 601 18.91 -36.53 37.75
CA GLU A 601 20.10 -36.13 37.03
C GLU A 601 20.55 -34.71 37.40
N ASP A 602 21.85 -34.48 37.27
CA ASP A 602 22.43 -33.14 37.38
C ASP A 602 21.96 -32.28 36.21
N ARG A 603 21.51 -31.05 36.51
CA ARG A 603 21.15 -30.07 35.48
C ARG A 603 22.38 -29.45 34.77
N GLY A 604 23.58 -29.67 35.32
CA GLY A 604 24.87 -29.31 34.73
C GLY A 604 25.81 -28.50 35.64
N ASP A 605 25.38 -28.18 36.87
CA ASP A 605 26.16 -27.41 37.86
C ASP A 605 26.23 -28.09 39.24
N GLY A 606 25.93 -29.39 39.31
CA GLY A 606 25.89 -30.18 40.54
C GLY A 606 24.57 -30.16 41.30
N VAL A 607 23.54 -29.47 40.77
CA VAL A 607 22.19 -29.40 41.36
C VAL A 607 21.26 -30.38 40.63
N PRO A 608 20.59 -31.30 41.34
CA PRO A 608 19.60 -32.18 40.72
C PRO A 608 18.44 -31.41 40.08
N LYS A 609 17.96 -31.87 38.92
CA LYS A 609 16.87 -31.23 38.18
C LYS A 609 15.61 -31.01 39.01
N HIS A 610 15.14 -32.01 39.77
CA HIS A 610 13.94 -31.85 40.60
C HIS A 610 14.07 -30.74 41.67
N VAL A 611 15.27 -30.50 42.22
CA VAL A 611 15.50 -29.40 43.17
C VAL A 611 15.30 -28.06 42.45
N SER A 612 15.92 -27.90 41.28
CA SER A 612 15.77 -26.72 40.44
C SER A 612 14.32 -26.48 40.01
N LEU A 613 13.58 -27.55 39.73
CA LEU A 613 12.17 -27.49 39.37
C LEU A 613 11.32 -26.92 40.51
N ARG A 614 11.51 -27.42 41.74
CA ARG A 614 10.77 -26.97 42.93
C ARG A 614 10.98 -25.48 43.17
N GLU A 615 12.22 -25.00 43.06
CA GLU A 615 12.56 -23.59 43.24
C GLU A 615 11.90 -22.71 42.17
N ALA A 616 12.00 -23.09 40.90
CA ALA A 616 11.42 -22.32 39.79
C ALA A 616 9.88 -22.31 39.80
N ALA A 617 9.25 -23.44 40.12
CA ALA A 617 7.79 -23.53 40.27
C ALA A 617 7.30 -22.74 41.50
N THR A 618 8.09 -22.67 42.57
CA THR A 618 7.75 -21.84 43.74
C THR A 618 7.79 -20.36 43.38
N ALA A 619 8.82 -19.90 42.66
CA ALA A 619 8.90 -18.51 42.19
C ALA A 619 7.74 -18.16 41.24
N PHE A 620 7.34 -19.07 40.36
CA PHE A 620 6.15 -18.93 39.52
C PHE A 620 4.91 -18.66 40.39
N VAL A 621 4.64 -19.55 41.35
CA VAL A 621 3.47 -19.46 42.23
C VAL A 621 3.52 -18.22 43.11
N ASP A 622 4.69 -17.75 43.55
CA ASP A 622 4.82 -16.54 44.36
C ASP A 622 4.48 -15.26 43.57
N VAL A 623 4.83 -15.20 42.28
CA VAL A 623 4.59 -14.01 41.43
C VAL A 623 3.18 -13.99 40.83
N MET A 624 2.45 -15.12 40.79
CA MET A 624 1.10 -15.18 40.23
C MET A 624 0.15 -14.10 40.78
N LEU A 625 -0.67 -13.53 39.88
CA LEU A 625 -1.65 -12.49 40.22
C LEU A 625 -2.77 -13.03 41.13
N GLU A 626 -3.37 -12.12 41.88
CA GLU A 626 -4.60 -12.40 42.61
C GLU A 626 -5.77 -12.69 41.66
N ASN A 627 -6.71 -13.51 42.12
CA ASN A 627 -7.84 -14.09 41.39
C ASN A 627 -7.49 -15.05 40.25
N ASP A 628 -6.21 -15.21 39.86
CA ASP A 628 -5.82 -16.34 39.02
C ASP A 628 -5.89 -17.64 39.82
N GLY A 629 -6.20 -18.73 39.12
CA GLY A 629 -6.30 -20.05 39.69
C GLY A 629 -5.02 -20.84 39.47
N VAL A 630 -4.59 -21.62 40.45
CA VAL A 630 -3.49 -22.57 40.25
C VAL A 630 -3.80 -23.91 40.90
N GLY A 631 -3.48 -24.97 40.18
CA GLY A 631 -3.47 -26.34 40.67
C GLY A 631 -2.22 -27.09 40.21
N LEU A 632 -2.00 -28.25 40.81
CA LEU A 632 -0.74 -28.98 40.69
C LEU A 632 -1.00 -30.46 40.37
N VAL A 633 -0.38 -30.92 39.29
CA VAL A 633 -0.30 -32.32 38.89
C VAL A 633 1.17 -32.72 38.91
N ARG A 634 1.44 -33.87 39.51
CA ARG A 634 2.72 -34.57 39.36
C ARG A 634 2.55 -35.73 38.40
N PHE A 635 3.61 -36.10 37.68
CA PHE A 635 3.59 -37.32 36.89
C PHE A 635 4.96 -38.02 36.80
N ASN A 636 4.91 -39.34 36.68
CA ASN A 636 5.98 -40.22 36.25
C ASN A 636 5.36 -41.24 35.26
N GLN A 637 5.37 -42.56 35.52
CA GLN A 637 4.50 -43.51 34.79
C GLN A 637 3.01 -43.30 35.07
N ASP A 638 2.66 -42.66 36.19
CA ASP A 638 1.29 -42.35 36.59
C ASP A 638 1.17 -40.84 36.82
N ALA A 639 -0.01 -40.27 36.56
CA ALA A 639 -0.31 -38.87 36.85
C ALA A 639 -1.28 -38.73 38.02
N GLN A 640 -1.05 -37.73 38.87
CA GLN A 640 -1.90 -37.44 40.01
C GLN A 640 -2.07 -35.94 40.23
N ALA A 641 -3.32 -35.49 40.34
CA ALA A 641 -3.67 -34.19 40.88
C ALA A 641 -3.39 -34.11 42.40
N LEU A 642 -2.46 -33.26 42.79
CA LEU A 642 -2.14 -32.97 44.20
C LEU A 642 -3.03 -31.86 44.77
N GLN A 643 -3.44 -30.92 43.92
CA GLN A 643 -4.37 -29.86 44.28
C GLN A 643 -5.24 -29.46 43.08
N PRO A 644 -6.58 -29.35 43.25
CA PRO A 644 -7.44 -28.75 42.23
C PRO A 644 -7.04 -27.29 41.97
N VAL A 645 -7.48 -26.72 40.85
CA VAL A 645 -7.29 -25.29 40.61
C VAL A 645 -8.11 -24.50 41.62
N LEU A 646 -7.44 -23.66 42.42
CA LEU A 646 -8.07 -22.78 43.39
C LEU A 646 -7.62 -21.33 43.14
N PRO A 647 -8.54 -20.33 43.25
CA PRO A 647 -8.19 -18.93 43.06
C PRO A 647 -7.28 -18.43 44.18
N LEU A 648 -6.29 -17.62 43.82
CA LEU A 648 -5.39 -16.96 44.76
C LEU A 648 -6.04 -15.68 45.30
N GLY A 649 -5.99 -15.46 46.61
CA GLY A 649 -6.51 -14.27 47.26
C GLY A 649 -5.55 -13.08 47.24
N THR A 650 -6.02 -11.96 47.79
CA THR A 650 -5.31 -10.66 47.86
C THR A 650 -4.27 -10.58 48.98
N GLY A 651 -4.13 -11.63 49.80
CA GLY A 651 -3.22 -11.69 50.95
C GLY A 651 -1.73 -11.88 50.62
N GLY A 652 -1.36 -11.81 49.33
CA GLY A 652 0.03 -12.02 48.89
C GLY A 652 0.54 -13.41 49.29
N LEU A 653 1.72 -13.46 49.94
CA LEU A 653 2.32 -14.72 50.42
C LEU A 653 1.56 -15.36 51.60
N SER A 654 0.71 -14.60 52.29
CA SER A 654 -0.12 -15.14 53.39
C SER A 654 -1.41 -15.80 52.90
N ASP A 655 -1.65 -15.82 51.59
CA ASP A 655 -2.77 -16.51 50.98
C ASP A 655 -2.70 -18.02 51.24
N VAL A 656 -3.81 -18.59 51.69
CA VAL A 656 -3.90 -20.00 52.10
C VAL A 656 -3.68 -20.95 50.93
N ASN A 657 -4.22 -20.64 49.74
CA ASN A 657 -4.11 -21.49 48.56
C ASN A 657 -2.70 -21.44 47.98
N ARG A 658 -2.07 -20.26 47.97
CA ARG A 658 -0.67 -20.07 47.59
C ARG A 658 0.25 -20.83 48.54
N GLY A 659 0.07 -20.66 49.86
CA GLY A 659 0.83 -21.34 50.89
C GLY A 659 0.77 -22.86 50.75
N ARG A 660 -0.42 -23.43 50.52
CA ARG A 660 -0.60 -24.88 50.33
C ARG A 660 0.17 -25.43 49.14
N ILE A 661 0.18 -24.73 48.00
CA ILE A 661 0.96 -25.18 46.84
C ILE A 661 2.46 -25.10 47.12
N ARG A 662 2.93 -24.05 47.78
CA ARG A 662 4.35 -23.95 48.19
C ARG A 662 4.77 -25.11 49.09
N ASP A 663 3.90 -25.50 50.03
CA ASP A 663 4.14 -26.66 50.89
C ASP A 663 4.23 -27.96 50.06
N LEU A 664 3.33 -28.15 49.08
CA LEU A 664 3.39 -29.30 48.17
C LEU A 664 4.67 -29.31 47.31
N LEU A 665 5.06 -28.17 46.74
CA LEU A 665 6.27 -28.05 45.93
C LEU A 665 7.55 -28.31 46.75
N SER A 666 7.57 -27.92 48.03
CA SER A 666 8.70 -28.14 48.92
C SER A 666 8.71 -29.51 49.60
N SER A 667 7.62 -30.27 49.49
CA SER A 667 7.48 -31.62 50.06
C SER A 667 8.12 -32.71 49.19
N THR A 668 8.15 -33.94 49.71
CA THR A 668 8.60 -35.16 49.01
C THR A 668 7.68 -35.58 47.86
N GLU A 669 6.55 -34.91 47.62
CA GLU A 669 5.58 -35.29 46.58
C GLU A 669 6.16 -35.22 45.15
N LEU A 670 7.22 -34.43 44.94
CA LEU A 670 7.96 -34.33 43.67
C LEU A 670 9.33 -35.01 43.70
N ASP A 671 9.60 -35.90 44.67
CA ASP A 671 10.86 -36.66 44.67
C ASP A 671 10.90 -37.59 43.45
N PRO A 672 12.03 -37.63 42.71
CA PRO A 672 12.14 -38.44 41.49
C PRO A 672 11.91 -39.93 41.74
N ASP A 673 11.07 -40.56 40.93
CA ASP A 673 10.82 -42.00 40.94
C ASP A 673 10.18 -42.49 39.64
N GLY A 674 10.52 -43.71 39.23
CA GLY A 674 9.84 -44.42 38.15
C GLY A 674 10.16 -43.95 36.72
N GLU A 675 9.32 -44.39 35.79
CA GLU A 675 9.40 -44.14 34.34
C GLU A 675 8.69 -42.84 33.95
N THR A 676 8.64 -42.49 32.65
CA THR A 676 8.13 -41.21 32.15
C THR A 676 6.95 -41.41 31.20
N SER A 677 5.73 -41.02 31.64
CA SER A 677 4.51 -40.91 30.82
C SER A 677 4.02 -39.46 30.78
N ILE A 678 4.46 -38.71 29.77
CA ILE A 678 4.07 -37.29 29.61
C ILE A 678 2.58 -37.20 29.20
N GLY A 679 2.11 -38.14 28.38
CA GLY A 679 0.71 -38.25 27.99
C GLY A 679 -0.27 -38.32 29.16
N ASP A 680 0.04 -39.10 30.21
CA ASP A 680 -0.81 -39.17 31.40
C ASP A 680 -0.78 -37.86 32.21
N GLY A 681 0.40 -37.23 32.35
CA GLY A 681 0.52 -35.92 32.98
C GLY A 681 -0.37 -34.86 32.30
N ILE A 682 -0.36 -34.82 30.97
CA ILE A 682 -1.20 -33.91 30.18
C ILE A 682 -2.68 -34.24 30.34
N ALA A 683 -3.05 -35.53 30.30
CA ALA A 683 -4.44 -35.94 30.46
C ALA A 683 -4.99 -35.50 31.83
N GLU A 684 -4.23 -35.70 32.90
CA GLU A 684 -4.64 -35.31 34.24
C GLU A 684 -4.68 -33.79 34.42
N GLY A 685 -3.69 -33.06 33.87
CA GLY A 685 -3.71 -31.60 33.86
C GLY A 685 -4.92 -31.03 33.11
N ARG A 686 -5.33 -31.66 32.00
CA ARG A 686 -6.57 -31.31 31.29
C ARG A 686 -7.81 -31.59 32.12
N ASN A 687 -7.88 -32.74 32.80
CA ASN A 687 -9.00 -33.06 33.71
C ASN A 687 -9.12 -32.00 34.81
N LEU A 688 -7.99 -31.60 35.38
CA LEU A 688 -7.89 -30.58 36.42
C LEU A 688 -8.43 -29.22 35.95
N LEU A 689 -8.03 -28.77 34.76
CA LEU A 689 -8.54 -27.54 34.15
C LEU A 689 -10.02 -27.64 33.79
N SER A 690 -10.46 -28.78 33.26
CA SER A 690 -11.87 -29.01 32.89
C SER A 690 -12.78 -28.96 34.11
N ALA A 691 -12.32 -29.50 35.25
CA ALA A 691 -13.06 -29.47 36.52
C ALA A 691 -13.18 -28.06 37.12
N ALA A 692 -12.23 -27.17 36.81
CA ALA A 692 -12.27 -25.76 37.18
C ALA A 692 -13.07 -24.89 36.18
N GLY A 693 -13.54 -25.49 35.07
CA GLY A 693 -14.23 -24.79 34.00
C GLY A 693 -15.51 -24.11 34.51
N GLY A 694 -15.62 -22.80 34.26
CA GLY A 694 -16.76 -21.96 34.68
C GLY A 694 -16.43 -20.94 35.76
N ASP A 695 -15.34 -21.13 36.52
CA ASP A 695 -14.90 -20.20 37.58
C ASP A 695 -13.84 -19.19 37.09
N PHE A 696 -13.25 -19.42 35.91
CA PHE A 696 -12.19 -18.61 35.31
C PHE A 696 -12.47 -18.34 33.83
N ASP A 697 -11.94 -17.24 33.29
CA ASP A 697 -12.15 -16.81 31.90
C ASP A 697 -11.29 -17.57 30.88
N GLY A 698 -10.31 -18.34 31.34
CA GLY A 698 -9.37 -19.07 30.51
C GLY A 698 -8.63 -20.16 31.28
N GLY A 699 -7.95 -21.04 30.55
CA GLY A 699 -7.14 -22.12 31.10
C GLY A 699 -5.77 -22.20 30.43
N ALA A 700 -4.73 -22.44 31.23
CA ALA A 700 -3.37 -22.65 30.79
C ALA A 700 -2.77 -23.93 31.39
N LEU A 701 -2.17 -24.74 30.54
CA LEU A 701 -1.44 -25.94 30.93
C LEU A 701 0.07 -25.64 30.85
N VAL A 702 0.79 -25.82 31.94
CA VAL A 702 2.25 -25.63 31.96
C VAL A 702 2.90 -26.98 32.21
N VAL A 703 3.48 -27.56 31.16
CA VAL A 703 4.08 -28.89 31.19
C VAL A 703 5.59 -28.74 31.27
N LEU A 704 6.21 -29.32 32.29
CA LEU A 704 7.66 -29.42 32.38
C LEU A 704 8.08 -30.88 32.46
N THR A 705 9.06 -31.25 31.64
CA THR A 705 9.64 -32.59 31.59
C THR A 705 11.09 -32.53 31.13
N ASP A 706 11.91 -33.44 31.67
CA ASP A 706 13.34 -33.55 31.37
C ASP A 706 13.72 -34.82 30.61
N GLY A 707 12.72 -35.62 30.24
CA GLY A 707 12.93 -36.98 29.73
C GLY A 707 12.24 -37.25 28.39
N LEU A 708 12.45 -38.48 27.92
CA LEU A 708 11.75 -39.08 26.80
C LEU A 708 10.62 -39.96 27.35
N GLU A 709 9.43 -39.89 26.75
CA GLU A 709 8.38 -40.85 27.11
C GLU A 709 8.90 -42.27 26.88
N ASN A 710 8.74 -43.12 27.88
CA ASN A 710 9.11 -44.53 27.80
C ASN A 710 8.02 -45.45 28.38
N GLN A 711 6.89 -44.87 28.81
CA GLN A 711 5.74 -45.57 29.34
C GLN A 711 4.44 -44.97 28.78
N GLU A 712 3.50 -45.82 28.36
CA GLU A 712 2.14 -45.38 27.98
C GLU A 712 1.42 -44.79 29.20
N ARG A 713 0.58 -43.75 29.06
CA ARG A 713 0.06 -43.10 27.82
C ARG A 713 1.03 -42.11 27.15
N TRP A 714 1.00 -41.99 25.81
CA TRP A 714 1.90 -41.13 25.04
C TRP A 714 1.30 -39.74 24.73
N ILE A 715 2.15 -38.75 24.42
CA ILE A 715 1.74 -37.41 23.96
C ILE A 715 0.82 -37.50 22.74
N ALA A 716 1.12 -38.39 21.80
CA ALA A 716 0.36 -38.58 20.57
C ALA A 716 -1.11 -38.96 20.84
N ASP A 717 -1.39 -39.62 21.96
CA ASP A 717 -2.74 -40.06 22.32
C ASP A 717 -3.61 -38.93 22.87
N VAL A 718 -3.00 -37.85 23.38
CA VAL A 718 -3.70 -36.78 24.13
C VAL A 718 -3.67 -35.41 23.46
N VAL A 719 -2.71 -35.18 22.55
CA VAL A 719 -2.49 -33.88 21.89
C VAL A 719 -3.71 -33.40 21.10
N GLY A 720 -4.47 -34.31 20.48
CA GLY A 720 -5.63 -33.97 19.65
C GLY A 720 -6.83 -33.37 20.40
N GLY A 721 -6.82 -33.38 21.74
CA GLY A 721 -7.91 -32.83 22.56
C GLY A 721 -7.56 -31.55 23.33
N LEU A 722 -6.39 -30.95 23.11
CA LEU A 722 -5.98 -29.74 23.82
C LEU A 722 -6.81 -28.52 23.38
N THR A 723 -7.51 -27.91 24.33
CA THR A 723 -8.31 -26.69 24.12
C THR A 723 -7.79 -25.47 24.89
N ALA A 724 -6.83 -25.69 25.81
CA ALA A 724 -6.20 -24.66 26.64
C ALA A 724 -4.82 -24.26 26.08
N SER A 725 -4.36 -23.05 26.39
CA SER A 725 -3.01 -22.59 26.05
C SER A 725 -1.97 -23.47 26.75
N THR A 726 -1.17 -24.22 25.98
CA THR A 726 -0.23 -25.22 26.52
C THR A 726 1.22 -24.76 26.37
N TYR A 727 1.83 -24.34 27.47
CA TYR A 727 3.24 -23.97 27.54
C TYR A 727 4.07 -25.20 27.90
N ALA A 728 5.15 -25.43 27.18
CA ALA A 728 6.05 -26.55 27.43
C ALA A 728 7.46 -26.04 27.79
N ILE A 729 8.06 -26.63 28.83
CA ILE A 729 9.44 -26.40 29.22
C ILE A 729 10.19 -27.74 29.13
N GLY A 730 11.06 -27.85 28.14
CA GLY A 730 11.96 -29.00 27.97
C GLY A 730 13.21 -28.80 28.83
N PHE A 731 13.31 -29.55 29.93
CA PHE A 731 14.37 -29.35 30.91
C PHE A 731 15.57 -30.26 30.65
N GLY A 732 16.44 -29.87 29.73
CA GLY A 732 17.67 -30.60 29.49
C GLY A 732 18.26 -30.32 28.12
N GLN A 733 19.24 -31.15 27.74
CA GLN A 733 19.84 -31.12 26.42
C GLN A 733 18.86 -31.66 25.37
N PRO A 734 18.79 -31.10 24.14
CA PRO A 734 17.84 -31.52 23.11
C PRO A 734 17.84 -33.01 22.78
N GLN A 735 18.98 -33.70 22.91
CA GLN A 735 19.09 -35.14 22.69
C GLN A 735 18.48 -36.02 23.80
N ASN A 736 18.20 -35.46 24.97
CA ASN A 736 17.68 -36.18 26.14
C ASN A 736 16.19 -35.90 26.40
N ILE A 737 15.54 -35.06 25.58
CA ILE A 737 14.14 -34.66 25.73
C ILE A 737 13.40 -34.76 24.39
N SER A 738 12.09 -34.97 24.43
CA SER A 738 11.29 -35.16 23.21
C SER A 738 10.87 -33.81 22.59
N VAL A 739 11.83 -33.04 22.06
CA VAL A 739 11.56 -31.69 21.51
C VAL A 739 10.44 -31.67 20.45
N PRO A 740 10.42 -32.58 19.43
CA PRO A 740 9.34 -32.59 18.45
C PRO A 740 7.96 -32.86 19.08
N ALA A 741 7.88 -33.71 20.10
CA ALA A 741 6.62 -34.00 20.77
C ALA A 741 6.16 -32.81 21.64
N LEU A 742 7.08 -32.15 22.35
CA LEU A 742 6.78 -30.95 23.12
C LEU A 742 6.38 -29.77 22.22
N GLN A 743 6.99 -29.63 21.06
CA GLN A 743 6.62 -28.60 20.07
C GLN A 743 5.20 -28.83 19.55
N ALA A 744 4.76 -30.09 19.40
CA ALA A 744 3.40 -30.43 18.99
C ALA A 744 2.35 -30.03 20.05
N LEU A 745 2.73 -29.98 21.33
CA LEU A 745 1.84 -29.52 22.42
C LEU A 745 1.58 -28.02 22.33
N SER A 746 2.63 -27.21 22.18
CA SER A 746 2.52 -25.75 22.21
C SER A 746 2.13 -25.13 20.86
N GLY A 747 2.50 -25.77 19.75
CA GLY A 747 2.38 -25.22 18.40
C GLY A 747 0.95 -24.98 17.92
N ASN A 748 -0.04 -25.68 18.49
CA ASN A 748 -1.44 -25.58 18.09
C ASN A 748 -2.29 -24.69 19.02
N THR A 749 -1.72 -24.14 20.09
CA THR A 749 -2.50 -23.49 21.16
C THR A 749 -2.14 -22.02 21.39
N GLY A 750 -1.35 -21.39 20.51
CA GLY A 750 -0.89 -20.00 20.68
C GLY A 750 0.13 -19.78 21.81
N ALA A 751 0.68 -20.87 22.36
CA ALA A 751 1.72 -20.88 23.38
C ALA A 751 3.08 -21.24 22.75
N TYR A 752 4.09 -21.50 23.55
CA TYR A 752 5.45 -21.77 23.04
C TYR A 752 6.22 -22.78 23.89
N LEU A 753 7.26 -23.36 23.28
CA LEU A 753 8.23 -24.26 23.90
C LEU A 753 9.51 -23.51 24.24
N LEU A 754 10.02 -23.71 25.46
CA LEU A 754 11.36 -23.28 25.87
C LEU A 754 12.20 -24.50 26.25
N VAL A 755 13.38 -24.64 25.64
CA VAL A 755 14.33 -25.73 25.94
C VAL A 755 15.53 -25.16 26.70
N THR A 756 15.85 -25.73 27.87
CA THR A 756 16.90 -25.15 28.73
C THR A 756 18.32 -25.40 28.21
N GLY A 757 18.59 -26.52 27.53
CA GLY A 757 19.96 -27.01 27.36
C GLY A 757 20.59 -27.37 28.72
N ALA A 758 21.92 -27.52 28.76
CA ALA A 758 22.64 -27.61 30.04
C ALA A 758 22.66 -26.26 30.75
N ILE A 759 22.47 -26.30 32.07
CA ILE A 759 22.60 -25.15 32.97
C ILE A 759 23.98 -25.20 33.63
N ASN A 760 24.69 -24.09 33.64
CA ASN A 760 25.96 -23.90 34.32
C ASN A 760 25.84 -22.83 35.41
N SER A 761 26.96 -22.53 36.09
CA SER A 761 26.96 -21.61 37.21
C SER A 761 26.56 -20.17 36.87
N ASP A 762 26.76 -19.74 35.62
CA ASP A 762 26.53 -18.36 35.14
C ASP A 762 25.10 -18.15 34.61
N ASP A 763 24.35 -19.21 34.31
CA ASP A 763 22.95 -19.16 33.84
C ASP A 763 21.97 -19.93 34.74
N ARG A 764 22.33 -20.10 36.03
CA ARG A 764 21.58 -20.84 37.07
C ARG A 764 20.09 -20.51 37.18
N PHE A 765 19.68 -19.29 36.80
CA PHE A 765 18.30 -18.83 36.88
C PHE A 765 17.48 -19.17 35.62
N ARG A 766 18.07 -19.80 34.59
CA ARG A 766 17.40 -20.05 33.30
C ARG A 766 16.02 -20.67 33.45
N LEU A 767 15.88 -21.70 34.29
CA LEU A 767 14.58 -22.34 34.50
C LEU A 767 13.56 -21.40 35.15
N HIS A 768 13.99 -20.61 36.15
CA HIS A 768 13.14 -19.60 36.79
C HIS A 768 12.66 -18.56 35.77
N LYS A 769 13.56 -18.08 34.91
CA LYS A 769 13.23 -17.11 33.85
C LYS A 769 12.21 -17.67 32.87
N TYR A 770 12.32 -18.95 32.52
CA TYR A 770 11.35 -19.61 31.64
C TYR A 770 9.96 -19.72 32.28
N PHE A 771 9.88 -20.12 33.55
CA PHE A 771 8.62 -20.10 34.28
C PHE A 771 8.01 -18.69 34.35
N LEU A 772 8.81 -17.68 34.70
CA LEU A 772 8.32 -16.30 34.81
C LEU A 772 7.93 -15.69 33.47
N GLN A 773 8.60 -16.05 32.37
CA GLN A 773 8.17 -15.65 31.02
C GLN A 773 6.87 -16.35 30.63
N VAL A 774 6.71 -17.63 30.95
CA VAL A 774 5.45 -18.36 30.77
C VAL A 774 4.34 -17.68 31.58
N LEU A 775 4.62 -17.28 32.82
CA LEU A 775 3.69 -16.52 33.64
C LEU A 775 3.30 -15.18 33.00
N ALA A 776 4.26 -14.44 32.44
CA ALA A 776 3.96 -13.21 31.68
C ALA A 776 3.03 -13.50 30.50
N GLY A 777 3.26 -14.59 29.77
CA GLY A 777 2.37 -15.04 28.70
C GLY A 777 0.95 -15.38 29.17
N ILE A 778 0.82 -16.08 30.31
CA ILE A 778 -0.46 -16.43 30.94
C ILE A 778 -1.21 -15.17 31.40
N ALA A 779 -0.48 -14.23 32.00
CA ALA A 779 -1.02 -12.98 32.53
C ALA A 779 -1.21 -11.88 31.46
N GLN A 780 -0.87 -12.16 30.19
CA GLN A 780 -0.86 -11.20 29.09
C GLN A 780 -0.01 -9.94 29.37
N ALA A 781 1.13 -10.14 30.04
CA ALA A 781 2.14 -9.13 30.29
C ALA A 781 3.28 -9.23 29.27
N GLU A 782 3.98 -8.11 29.09
CA GLU A 782 5.11 -7.99 28.16
C GLU A 782 6.44 -7.95 28.90
N VAL A 783 7.44 -8.68 28.41
CA VAL A 783 8.79 -8.56 28.97
C VAL A 783 9.47 -7.31 28.40
N VAL A 784 9.96 -6.45 29.28
CA VAL A 784 10.62 -5.17 28.93
C VAL A 784 12.14 -5.28 29.04
N LEU A 785 12.61 -6.02 30.04
CA LEU A 785 14.03 -6.16 30.39
C LEU A 785 14.28 -7.49 31.13
N ASP A 786 15.33 -8.23 30.73
CA ASP A 786 15.66 -9.58 31.23
C ASP A 786 17.19 -9.88 31.42
N PRO A 787 18.02 -9.03 32.07
CA PRO A 787 19.46 -9.23 32.17
C PRO A 787 19.86 -10.29 33.21
N ASP A 788 21.08 -10.81 33.03
CA ASP A 788 21.79 -11.66 33.99
C ASP A 788 23.07 -10.94 34.41
N ALA A 789 23.37 -10.87 35.71
CA ALA A 789 24.56 -10.18 36.21
C ALA A 789 25.04 -10.72 37.58
N LYS A 790 26.19 -10.25 38.04
CA LYS A 790 26.74 -10.51 39.39
C LYS A 790 26.92 -9.17 40.11
N LEU A 791 26.45 -9.06 41.35
CA LEU A 791 26.60 -7.86 42.17
C LEU A 791 27.95 -7.88 42.90
N PRO A 792 28.87 -6.96 42.58
CA PRO A 792 30.10 -6.80 43.35
C PRO A 792 29.81 -6.24 44.76
N GLU A 793 30.71 -6.53 45.71
CA GLU A 793 30.57 -6.06 47.09
C GLU A 793 30.72 -4.54 47.19
N GLY A 794 29.75 -3.87 47.81
CA GLY A 794 29.81 -2.43 48.09
C GLY A 794 29.51 -1.49 46.93
N GLU A 795 29.35 -2.00 45.70
CA GLU A 795 28.97 -1.22 44.51
C GLU A 795 27.44 -1.14 44.37
N VAL A 796 26.97 -0.01 43.83
CA VAL A 796 25.56 0.20 43.49
C VAL A 796 25.42 0.08 41.99
N GLU A 797 24.66 -0.91 41.55
CA GLU A 797 24.37 -1.15 40.14
C GLU A 797 23.00 -0.57 39.77
N ARG A 798 22.91 0.02 38.56
CA ARG A 798 21.70 0.65 38.04
C ARG A 798 21.35 0.08 36.68
N PHE A 799 20.17 -0.53 36.57
CA PHE A 799 19.69 -1.10 35.30
C PHE A 799 18.51 -0.29 34.77
N PRO A 800 18.69 0.44 33.65
CA PRO A 800 17.61 1.23 33.06
C PRO A 800 16.60 0.32 32.34
N PHE A 801 15.31 0.61 32.50
CA PHE A 801 14.24 0.06 31.66
C PHE A 801 13.23 1.16 31.32
N SER A 802 12.61 1.07 30.15
CA SER A 802 11.68 2.09 29.67
C SER A 802 10.24 1.57 29.75
N LEU A 803 9.41 2.32 30.46
CA LEU A 803 7.96 2.15 30.43
C LEU A 803 7.34 3.26 29.58
N VAL A 804 6.17 2.97 29.03
CA VAL A 804 5.39 3.89 28.20
C VAL A 804 4.04 4.19 28.85
N ALA A 805 3.35 5.23 28.38
CA ALA A 805 2.05 5.62 28.93
C ALA A 805 1.00 4.50 28.80
N GLU A 806 1.21 3.56 27.88
CA GLU A 806 0.35 2.40 27.68
C GLU A 806 0.52 1.28 28.73
N ASP A 807 1.56 1.37 29.56
CA ASP A 807 1.80 0.42 30.64
C ASP A 807 0.90 0.76 31.83
N SER A 808 -0.11 -0.06 32.07
CA SER A 808 -1.07 0.09 33.20
C SER A 808 -0.55 -0.48 34.52
N GLY A 809 0.59 -1.18 34.48
CA GLY A 809 1.29 -1.66 35.66
C GLY A 809 2.57 -2.39 35.29
N VAL A 810 3.39 -2.70 36.29
CA VAL A 810 4.68 -3.36 36.11
C VAL A 810 4.97 -4.29 37.27
N ASP A 811 5.48 -5.48 36.97
CA ASP A 811 6.18 -6.35 37.91
C ASP A 811 7.69 -6.24 37.65
N VAL A 812 8.46 -5.82 38.65
CA VAL A 812 9.93 -5.80 38.59
C VAL A 812 10.44 -6.88 39.53
N VAL A 813 10.96 -7.96 38.96
CA VAL A 813 11.35 -9.19 39.65
C VAL A 813 12.87 -9.30 39.70
N LEU A 814 13.39 -9.59 40.89
CA LEU A 814 14.78 -9.92 41.17
C LEU A 814 14.88 -11.38 41.59
N LEU A 815 15.59 -12.18 40.81
CA LEU A 815 15.99 -13.54 41.17
C LEU A 815 17.39 -13.50 41.78
N THR A 816 17.54 -14.01 43.00
CA THR A 816 18.82 -14.08 43.72
C THR A 816 18.75 -15.21 44.75
N PRO A 817 19.85 -15.91 45.08
CA PRO A 817 19.79 -17.03 46.03
C PRO A 817 19.33 -16.60 47.43
N ASP A 818 19.64 -15.35 47.79
CA ASP A 818 19.27 -14.75 49.08
C ASP A 818 18.80 -13.30 48.87
N PRO A 819 17.47 -13.07 48.78
CA PRO A 819 16.93 -11.73 48.63
C PRO A 819 17.12 -10.82 49.85
N ASP A 820 17.35 -11.40 51.04
CA ASP A 820 17.62 -10.61 52.26
C ASP A 820 19.07 -10.11 52.32
N ALA A 821 19.91 -10.51 51.36
CA ALA A 821 21.26 -10.01 51.17
C ALA A 821 21.38 -8.96 50.05
N VAL A 822 20.27 -8.52 49.44
CA VAL A 822 20.27 -7.54 48.34
C VAL A 822 19.34 -6.37 48.64
N ASP A 823 19.89 -5.15 48.69
CA ASP A 823 19.11 -3.91 48.77
C ASP A 823 18.57 -3.60 47.38
N PHE A 824 17.30 -3.93 47.15
CA PHE A 824 16.59 -3.83 45.88
C PHE A 824 15.56 -2.70 45.92
N ARG A 825 15.74 -1.69 45.06
CA ARG A 825 14.89 -0.49 44.98
C ARG A 825 14.62 -0.10 43.54
N LEU A 826 13.62 0.76 43.35
CA LEU A 826 13.30 1.32 42.04
C LEU A 826 13.45 2.84 42.04
N GLU A 827 14.09 3.39 41.02
CA GLU A 827 14.12 4.82 40.77
C GLU A 827 13.14 5.17 39.65
N THR A 828 12.21 6.08 39.92
CA THR A 828 11.20 6.56 38.97
C THR A 828 11.82 7.49 37.92
N PRO A 829 11.16 7.75 36.77
CA PRO A 829 11.63 8.70 35.77
C PRO A 829 11.80 10.12 36.32
N SER A 830 11.03 10.45 37.35
CA SER A 830 11.10 11.74 38.02
C SER A 830 12.21 11.80 39.10
N GLY A 831 13.02 10.73 39.22
CA GLY A 831 14.17 10.63 40.11
C GLY A 831 13.81 10.29 41.55
N GLN A 832 12.59 9.80 41.80
CA GLN A 832 12.17 9.36 43.14
C GLN A 832 12.61 7.93 43.39
N LEU A 833 12.97 7.60 44.64
CA LEU A 833 13.43 6.26 44.99
C LEU A 833 12.35 5.54 45.78
N ILE A 834 11.76 4.49 45.21
CA ILE A 834 10.78 3.63 45.85
C ILE A 834 11.53 2.64 46.74
N GLU A 835 11.32 2.79 48.06
CA GLU A 835 11.86 1.90 49.08
C GLU A 835 10.85 0.79 49.44
N PRO A 836 11.30 -0.40 49.89
CA PRO A 836 10.43 -1.51 50.27
C PRO A 836 9.26 -1.11 51.19
N TRP A 837 9.54 -0.40 52.29
CA TRP A 837 8.51 0.04 53.25
C TRP A 837 7.43 0.93 52.62
N ARG A 838 7.78 1.72 51.58
CA ARG A 838 6.83 2.62 50.92
C ARG A 838 5.85 1.81 50.06
N ALA A 839 6.36 0.80 49.36
CA ALA A 839 5.52 -0.09 48.56
C ALA A 839 4.55 -0.95 49.39
N GLU A 840 4.76 -1.07 50.70
CA GLU A 840 3.82 -1.75 51.61
C GLU A 840 2.64 -0.87 52.04
N VAL A 841 2.78 0.46 52.03
CA VAL A 841 1.72 1.40 52.46
C VAL A 841 0.94 2.02 51.31
N GLU A 842 1.49 1.98 50.10
CA GLU A 842 0.82 2.51 48.90
C GLU A 842 -0.24 1.54 48.37
N PRO A 843 -1.52 1.95 48.21
CA PRO A 843 -2.58 1.08 47.74
C PRO A 843 -2.29 0.42 46.39
N GLY A 844 -1.63 1.17 45.48
CA GLY A 844 -1.25 0.74 44.13
C GLY A 844 0.13 0.11 44.01
N MET A 845 0.76 -0.31 45.12
CA MET A 845 2.05 -1.00 45.09
C MET A 845 2.08 -2.21 46.02
N ARG A 846 2.93 -3.18 45.72
CA ARG A 846 3.32 -4.26 46.63
C ARG A 846 4.81 -4.50 46.47
N HIS A 847 5.49 -4.79 47.57
CA HIS A 847 6.83 -5.37 47.55
C HIS A 847 6.78 -6.71 48.29
N VAL A 848 7.30 -7.75 47.67
CA VAL A 848 7.24 -9.12 48.20
C VAL A 848 8.62 -9.74 48.11
N ARG A 849 9.04 -10.39 49.20
CA ARG A 849 10.27 -11.18 49.26
C ARG A 849 9.96 -12.62 49.66
N SER A 850 10.53 -13.58 48.96
CA SER A 850 10.49 -15.00 49.31
C SER A 850 11.82 -15.68 48.97
N LYS A 851 11.98 -16.95 49.32
CA LYS A 851 13.22 -17.68 49.03
C LYS A 851 13.46 -17.70 47.51
N GLY A 852 14.58 -17.12 47.06
CA GLY A 852 14.98 -17.12 45.65
C GLY A 852 14.45 -15.96 44.79
N VAL A 853 13.47 -15.18 45.29
CA VAL A 853 12.80 -14.12 44.52
C VAL A 853 12.36 -12.94 45.38
N ALA A 854 12.55 -11.72 44.89
CA ALA A 854 11.92 -10.50 45.38
C ALA A 854 11.28 -9.75 44.22
N TYR A 855 10.15 -9.08 44.42
CA TYR A 855 9.54 -8.28 43.35
C TYR A 855 8.76 -7.08 43.87
N TYR A 856 8.72 -6.04 43.04
CA TYR A 856 7.73 -4.97 43.13
C TYR A 856 6.61 -5.23 42.13
N ARG A 857 5.37 -5.01 42.55
CA ARG A 857 4.19 -4.91 41.68
C ARG A 857 3.60 -3.53 41.83
N ILE A 858 3.53 -2.76 40.76
CA ILE A 858 3.10 -1.36 40.78
C ILE A 858 2.02 -1.18 39.72
N ALA A 859 0.90 -0.59 40.08
CA ALA A 859 -0.07 -0.10 39.11
C ALA A 859 0.29 1.32 38.67
N LEU A 860 0.13 1.60 37.37
CA LEU A 860 0.59 2.83 36.74
C LEU A 860 -0.59 3.57 36.06
N PRO A 861 -0.58 4.91 36.02
CA PRO A 861 0.30 5.81 36.78
C PRO A 861 0.00 5.73 38.29
N PHE A 862 0.97 6.09 39.13
CA PHE A 862 0.74 6.33 40.55
C PHE A 862 1.26 7.71 40.96
N GLU A 863 0.76 8.20 42.08
CA GLU A 863 1.11 9.50 42.64
C GLU A 863 2.10 9.30 43.79
N TYR A 864 3.40 9.60 43.56
CA TYR A 864 4.42 9.47 44.60
C TYR A 864 4.42 10.67 45.56
N GLU A 865 4.22 11.86 45.01
CA GLU A 865 4.07 13.14 45.70
C GLU A 865 2.75 13.78 45.23
N GLN A 866 2.12 14.57 46.10
CA GLN A 866 0.86 15.22 45.77
C GLN A 866 0.97 16.01 44.44
N ASP A 867 0.02 15.78 43.53
CA ASP A 867 -0.08 16.35 42.19
C ASP A 867 1.07 15.97 41.24
N ARG A 868 1.86 14.93 41.55
CA ARG A 868 2.97 14.43 40.74
C ARG A 868 2.86 12.93 40.48
N PHE A 869 2.56 12.59 39.23
CA PHE A 869 2.41 11.22 38.77
C PHE A 869 3.70 10.69 38.13
N ASP A 870 4.09 9.48 38.52
CA ASP A 870 5.17 8.72 37.89
C ASP A 870 4.57 7.58 37.06
N HIS A 871 5.01 7.50 35.80
CA HIS A 871 4.44 6.58 34.80
C HIS A 871 5.46 6.28 33.68
N ALA A 872 5.25 6.83 32.49
CA ALA A 872 6.12 6.66 31.32
C ALA A 872 7.49 7.32 31.54
N GLY A 873 8.54 6.71 30.97
CA GLY A 873 9.91 7.20 31.03
C GLY A 873 10.91 6.11 31.41
N THR A 874 12.14 6.54 31.64
CA THR A 874 13.23 5.62 32.03
C THR A 874 13.23 5.42 33.54
N TRP A 875 12.90 4.21 33.95
CA TRP A 875 13.03 3.71 35.30
C TRP A 875 14.40 3.07 35.49
N HIS A 876 14.87 3.00 36.73
CA HIS A 876 16.07 2.23 37.06
C HIS A 876 15.80 1.23 38.17
N VAL A 877 16.23 0.00 37.98
CA VAL A 877 16.46 -0.92 39.10
C VAL A 877 17.77 -0.53 39.76
N VAL A 878 17.72 -0.23 41.06
CA VAL A 878 18.89 0.12 41.86
C VAL A 878 19.14 -1.03 42.83
N VAL A 879 20.26 -1.72 42.67
CA VAL A 879 20.62 -2.90 43.47
C VAL A 879 22.00 -2.76 44.07
N ARG A 880 22.16 -3.22 45.32
CA ARG A 880 23.43 -3.25 46.04
C ARG A 880 23.51 -4.52 46.87
N TRP A 881 24.69 -5.13 46.97
CA TRP A 881 24.93 -6.18 47.96
C TRP A 881 24.92 -5.59 49.38
N GLY A 882 23.88 -5.93 50.16
CA GLY A 882 23.59 -5.40 51.49
C GLY A 882 22.16 -5.71 51.92
N ALA A 883 21.86 -5.60 53.21
CA ALA A 883 20.51 -5.90 53.73
C ALA A 883 19.45 -4.92 53.15
N PRO A 884 18.24 -5.40 52.80
CA PRO A 884 17.10 -4.55 52.44
C PRO A 884 16.78 -3.53 53.53
N ARG A 885 16.16 -2.41 53.12
CA ARG A 885 15.66 -1.40 54.04
C ARG A 885 14.14 -1.44 54.16
N ASP A 886 13.69 -1.92 55.31
CA ASP A 886 12.26 -2.06 55.63
C ASP A 886 11.74 -0.97 56.58
N GLU A 887 12.61 -0.04 57.01
CA GLU A 887 12.25 1.04 57.95
C GLU A 887 12.32 2.42 57.28
N ARG A 888 11.36 3.29 57.61
CA ARG A 888 11.30 4.69 57.18
C ARG A 888 12.37 5.53 57.89
N THR A 889 13.08 6.39 57.16
CA THR A 889 14.05 7.34 57.74
C THR A 889 13.41 8.65 58.23
N GLU A 890 14.11 9.44 59.05
CA GLU A 890 13.63 10.74 59.58
C GLU A 890 13.62 11.89 58.53
N SER A 891 13.88 11.61 57.25
CA SER A 891 13.80 12.64 56.20
C SER A 891 12.34 13.06 55.91
N PRO A 892 12.07 14.27 55.36
CA PRO A 892 10.71 14.74 55.09
C PRO A 892 9.86 13.76 54.27
N ASN A 893 10.48 13.06 53.32
CA ASN A 893 9.84 12.06 52.46
C ASN A 893 10.10 10.61 52.93
N GLY A 894 10.89 10.41 53.99
CA GLY A 894 11.26 9.10 54.55
C GLY A 894 12.32 8.33 53.76
N THR A 895 12.80 8.87 52.64
CA THR A 895 13.74 8.24 51.69
C THR A 895 15.21 8.44 52.09
N ASP A 896 16.03 7.39 51.93
CA ASP A 896 17.49 7.48 52.01
C ASP A 896 18.14 7.82 50.66
N HIS A 897 18.80 8.97 50.58
CA HIS A 897 19.52 9.42 49.39
C HIS A 897 20.98 8.95 49.32
N SER A 898 21.46 8.13 50.27
CA SER A 898 22.85 7.64 50.29
C SER A 898 23.24 6.87 49.02
N LEU A 899 22.27 6.21 48.36
CA LEU A 899 22.46 5.52 47.09
C LEU A 899 22.46 6.47 45.88
N ARG A 900 21.98 7.73 46.00
CA ARG A 900 21.93 8.71 44.89
C ARG A 900 23.29 9.35 44.55
N TYR A 901 24.22 9.46 45.52
CA TYR A 901 25.41 10.32 45.39
C TYR A 901 26.78 9.61 45.29
N VAL A 902 26.82 8.30 45.04
CA VAL A 902 28.09 7.63 44.79
C VAL A 902 28.47 7.80 43.31
N GLY A 903 29.10 8.94 42.98
CA GLY A 903 29.71 9.14 41.66
C GLY A 903 29.82 10.55 41.05
N SER A 904 29.99 11.66 41.80
CA SER A 904 30.79 12.84 41.36
C SER A 904 30.69 14.06 42.31
N ALA A 905 31.83 14.46 42.87
CA ALA A 905 32.26 15.79 43.40
C ALA A 905 31.52 16.43 44.63
N PRO A 906 32.21 17.27 45.43
CA PRO A 906 31.93 17.47 46.86
C PRO A 906 30.89 18.55 47.19
N ALA A 907 30.43 18.48 48.45
CA ALA A 907 29.54 19.39 49.14
C ALA A 907 29.96 20.87 49.06
N ASP A 908 29.01 21.73 48.67
CA ASP A 908 28.73 23.07 49.22
C ASP A 908 27.91 23.90 48.22
N VAL A 909 26.60 23.67 48.12
CA VAL A 909 25.63 24.69 47.67
C VAL A 909 24.30 24.43 48.36
N VAL A 910 23.90 25.34 49.24
CA VAL A 910 22.53 25.41 49.77
C VAL A 910 21.57 25.74 48.61
N PRO A 911 20.46 25.00 48.39
CA PRO A 911 19.51 25.36 47.35
C PRO A 911 18.73 26.60 47.78
N GLY A 912 19.02 27.74 47.16
CA GLY A 912 18.05 28.81 47.03
C GLY A 912 16.92 28.35 46.11
N ALA A 913 15.68 28.63 46.50
CA ALA A 913 14.48 28.29 45.72
C ALA A 913 14.61 28.77 44.26
N PRO A 914 14.22 27.96 43.25
CA PRO A 914 14.30 28.38 41.86
C PRO A 914 13.11 29.28 41.50
N ASP A 915 13.46 30.36 40.80
CA ASP A 915 12.55 31.32 40.18
C ASP A 915 11.85 30.67 38.97
N THR A 916 10.58 31.00 38.75
CA THR A 916 9.61 30.26 37.92
C THR A 916 9.80 30.39 36.39
N ASP A 917 10.94 30.87 35.90
CA ASP A 917 11.08 31.31 34.50
C ASP A 917 12.18 30.62 33.65
N ASP A 918 12.86 29.58 34.17
CA ASP A 918 13.99 28.92 33.45
C ASP A 918 13.76 27.46 33.01
N LEU A 919 12.51 26.96 33.10
CA LEU A 919 12.10 25.61 32.67
C LEU A 919 12.43 25.26 31.20
N PRO A 920 12.43 26.20 30.22
CA PRO A 920 12.77 25.86 28.84
C PRO A 920 14.28 25.64 28.57
N ARG A 921 15.17 26.17 29.42
CA ARG A 921 16.64 26.08 29.21
C ARG A 921 17.25 24.82 29.84
N LEU A 922 16.67 24.31 30.93
CA LEU A 922 17.04 23.00 31.50
C LEU A 922 16.58 21.84 30.60
N ALA A 923 15.40 21.95 29.98
CA ALA A 923 14.93 20.98 28.97
C ALA A 923 15.86 20.91 27.75
N ARG A 924 16.42 22.04 27.30
CA ARG A 924 17.34 22.09 26.15
C ARG A 924 18.74 21.53 26.46
N ARG A 925 19.20 21.60 27.71
CA ARG A 925 20.41 20.90 28.17
C ARG A 925 20.19 19.41 28.41
N ALA A 926 18.98 18.99 28.81
CA ALA A 926 18.60 17.58 28.85
C ALA A 926 18.53 16.95 27.45
N VAL A 927 18.05 17.70 26.45
CA VAL A 927 18.03 17.29 25.03
C VAL A 927 19.45 17.19 24.45
N LEU A 928 20.36 18.12 24.78
CA LEU A 928 21.76 18.02 24.34
C LEU A 928 22.59 16.99 25.12
N ALA A 929 22.16 16.59 26.32
CA ALA A 929 22.72 15.45 27.04
C ALA A 929 22.19 14.10 26.49
N ALA A 930 21.00 14.10 25.87
CA ALA A 930 20.40 12.93 25.22
C ALA A 930 21.05 12.60 23.85
N GLU A 931 21.64 13.58 23.16
CA GLU A 931 22.39 13.33 21.90
C GLU A 931 23.78 12.70 22.13
N GLY A 932 24.28 12.67 23.37
CA GLY A 932 25.58 12.07 23.74
C GLY A 932 25.54 10.60 24.15
N VAL A 933 24.36 9.97 24.21
CA VAL A 933 24.18 8.57 24.68
C VAL A 933 24.00 7.58 23.51
N ALA A 934 24.32 8.01 22.29
CA ALA A 934 24.20 7.22 21.05
C ALA A 934 25.17 6.01 20.96
N GLN A 935 26.03 5.81 21.95
CA GLN A 935 26.79 4.58 22.17
C GLN A 935 26.84 4.31 23.67
N VAL A 936 25.83 3.63 24.21
CA VAL A 936 26.05 2.85 25.42
C VAL A 936 25.88 1.40 25.01
N ASP A 937 27.00 0.81 24.61
CA ASP A 937 27.22 -0.61 24.84
C ASP A 937 26.81 -0.87 26.28
N VAL A 938 25.78 -1.70 26.50
CA VAL A 938 25.61 -2.33 27.81
C VAL A 938 26.95 -3.00 28.07
N PRO A 939 27.70 -2.63 29.12
CA PRO A 939 28.99 -3.22 29.35
C PRO A 939 28.76 -4.73 29.46
N THR A 940 29.30 -5.51 28.51
CA THR A 940 29.48 -6.94 28.72
C THR A 940 30.27 -7.04 30.02
N ALA A 941 29.62 -7.52 31.07
CA ALA A 941 30.20 -7.65 32.40
C ALA A 941 31.52 -8.39 32.25
N ALA A 942 32.64 -7.66 32.34
CA ALA A 942 33.95 -8.26 32.38
C ALA A 942 33.96 -9.17 33.60
N ALA A 943 34.15 -10.47 33.35
CA ALA A 943 34.11 -11.51 34.37
C ALA A 943 35.10 -11.19 35.51
N ARG A 944 34.60 -10.55 36.57
CA ARG A 944 35.29 -10.40 37.85
C ARG A 944 34.79 -11.48 38.79
N SER A 945 35.72 -12.27 39.30
CA SER A 945 35.47 -13.40 40.19
C SER A 945 35.18 -12.93 41.61
N GLY A 946 33.92 -12.59 41.90
CA GLY A 946 33.41 -12.31 43.25
C GLY A 946 32.18 -11.41 43.24
N GLY A 947 31.01 -11.96 43.58
CA GLY A 947 29.75 -11.21 43.67
C GLY A 947 28.52 -12.12 43.81
N VAL A 948 27.40 -11.57 44.32
CA VAL A 948 26.12 -12.30 44.45
C VAL A 948 25.47 -12.41 43.06
N PRO A 949 25.22 -13.63 42.54
CA PRO A 949 24.57 -13.78 41.24
C PRO A 949 23.10 -13.36 41.32
N PHE A 950 22.61 -12.62 40.33
CA PHE A 950 21.20 -12.26 40.23
C PHE A 950 20.72 -12.19 38.78
N SER A 951 19.40 -12.21 38.60
CA SER A 951 18.75 -11.91 37.33
C SER A 951 17.57 -10.98 37.55
N LEU A 952 17.34 -10.04 36.63
CA LEU A 952 16.18 -9.15 36.65
C LEU A 952 15.20 -9.53 35.55
N LEU A 953 13.92 -9.44 35.85
CA LEU A 953 12.83 -9.54 34.89
C LEU A 953 11.84 -8.40 35.12
N VAL A 954 11.57 -7.62 34.09
CA VAL A 954 10.55 -6.56 34.12
C VAL A 954 9.40 -6.98 33.23
N HIS A 955 8.21 -7.17 33.81
CA HIS A 955 6.98 -7.45 33.07
C HIS A 955 6.05 -6.24 33.13
N ALA A 956 5.68 -5.69 31.99
CA ALA A 956 4.73 -4.58 31.90
C ALA A 956 3.34 -5.08 31.48
N TYR A 957 2.31 -4.70 32.23
CA TYR A 957 0.92 -4.95 31.90
C TYR A 957 0.45 -3.83 31.00
N SER A 958 0.50 -4.07 29.70
CA SER A 958 0.42 -3.01 28.72
C SER A 958 -0.76 -3.19 27.79
N SER A 959 -1.27 -2.07 27.26
CA SER A 959 -2.02 -2.14 26.01
C SER A 959 -1.08 -2.30 24.81
N LEU A 960 0.23 -2.09 24.96
CA LEU A 960 1.26 -2.39 23.97
C LEU A 960 1.63 -3.87 24.02
N THR A 961 1.37 -4.64 22.97
CA THR A 961 1.65 -6.08 22.85
C THR A 961 2.76 -6.34 21.85
N PHE A 962 3.80 -7.09 22.26
CA PHE A 962 4.88 -7.57 21.40
C PHE A 962 4.77 -9.07 21.18
N SER A 963 4.21 -9.43 20.02
CA SER A 963 4.14 -10.84 19.63
C SER A 963 5.41 -11.20 18.88
N ALA A 964 6.05 -12.30 19.27
CA ALA A 964 7.14 -12.88 18.50
C ALA A 964 7.05 -14.40 18.50
N HIS A 965 7.44 -15.01 17.38
CA HIS A 965 7.35 -16.43 17.10
C HIS A 965 8.63 -16.94 16.42
N VAL A 966 8.98 -18.18 16.73
CA VAL A 966 10.04 -18.95 16.07
C VAL A 966 9.38 -20.13 15.40
N THR A 967 9.61 -20.29 14.10
CA THR A 967 9.17 -21.47 13.35
C THR A 967 10.39 -22.25 12.87
N GLN A 968 10.44 -23.52 13.25
CA GLN A 968 11.49 -24.45 12.83
C GLN A 968 10.83 -25.75 12.38
N ARG A 969 10.96 -26.10 11.10
CA ARG A 969 10.33 -27.30 10.51
C ARG A 969 11.24 -28.53 10.54
N GLU A 970 12.55 -28.31 10.54
CA GLU A 970 13.58 -29.34 10.53
C GLU A 970 14.55 -29.09 11.69
N PHE A 971 15.08 -30.17 12.28
CA PHE A 971 15.94 -30.08 13.47
C PHE A 971 17.38 -30.56 13.22
N GLY A 972 17.73 -30.86 11.97
CA GLY A 972 19.08 -31.29 11.58
C GLY A 972 20.05 -30.12 11.39
N PRO A 973 21.38 -30.36 11.43
CA PRO A 973 22.38 -29.33 11.14
C PRO A 973 22.14 -28.64 9.79
N GLY A 974 22.09 -27.31 9.82
CA GLY A 974 21.79 -26.48 8.65
C GLY A 974 20.31 -26.14 8.47
N SER A 975 19.44 -26.59 9.39
CA SER A 975 18.01 -26.25 9.36
C SER A 975 17.80 -24.73 9.43
N TRP A 976 16.84 -24.24 8.65
CA TRP A 976 16.44 -22.85 8.69
C TRP A 976 15.49 -22.56 9.87
N VAL A 977 15.71 -21.44 10.54
CA VAL A 977 14.87 -20.93 11.64
C VAL A 977 14.27 -19.59 11.20
N ASP A 978 12.94 -19.57 11.07
CA ASP A 978 12.17 -18.37 10.73
C ASP A 978 11.76 -17.61 11.98
N LEU A 979 11.93 -16.29 11.94
CA LEU A 979 11.59 -15.35 13.00
C LEU A 979 10.51 -14.39 12.51
N ASP A 980 9.50 -14.21 13.35
CA ASP A 980 8.35 -13.36 13.10
C ASP A 980 8.05 -12.52 14.34
N ALA A 981 7.74 -11.24 14.17
CA ALA A 981 7.28 -10.39 15.25
C ALA A 981 6.31 -9.30 14.79
N THR A 982 5.44 -8.84 15.70
CA THR A 982 4.56 -7.69 15.52
C THR A 982 4.54 -6.86 16.80
N LEU A 983 4.45 -5.54 16.66
CA LEU A 983 4.14 -4.66 17.80
C LEU A 983 2.82 -3.94 17.57
N VAL A 984 1.95 -4.07 18.57
CA VAL A 984 0.57 -3.60 18.52
C VAL A 984 0.29 -2.76 19.75
N ARG A 985 -0.32 -1.59 19.62
CA ARG A 985 -0.76 -0.77 20.74
C ARG A 985 -2.27 -0.70 20.82
N ALA A 986 -2.84 -1.16 21.92
CA ALA A 986 -4.29 -1.23 22.15
C ALA A 986 -5.03 -1.86 20.95
N GLY A 987 -4.44 -2.88 20.32
CA GLY A 987 -4.95 -3.52 19.10
C GLY A 987 -4.51 -2.90 17.76
N VAL A 988 -3.75 -1.80 17.77
CA VAL A 988 -3.27 -1.08 16.57
C VAL A 988 -1.83 -1.43 16.22
N PRO A 989 -1.51 -2.06 15.07
CA PRO A 989 -0.13 -2.22 14.63
C PRO A 989 0.57 -0.88 14.60
N LEU A 990 1.71 -0.79 15.27
CA LEU A 990 2.56 0.37 15.15
C LEU A 990 3.38 0.15 13.87
N VAL A 991 3.27 1.07 12.91
CA VAL A 991 3.99 1.02 11.61
C VAL A 991 5.00 2.17 11.55
N GLY A 992 6.25 1.90 11.17
CA GLY A 992 7.30 2.90 11.01
C GLY A 992 7.80 3.52 12.33
N TRP A 993 7.61 2.80 13.43
CA TRP A 993 7.79 3.29 14.80
C TRP A 993 9.08 2.80 15.47
N GLY A 994 9.77 1.81 14.88
CA GLY A 994 10.91 1.16 15.52
C GLY A 994 11.64 0.12 14.67
N GLN A 995 12.65 -0.51 15.29
CA GLN A 995 13.42 -1.62 14.74
C GLN A 995 13.16 -2.88 15.56
N VAL A 996 13.09 -4.02 14.89
CA VAL A 996 13.06 -5.34 15.53
C VAL A 996 14.27 -6.14 15.08
N TRP A 997 14.98 -6.75 16.04
CA TRP A 997 16.09 -7.66 15.76
C TRP A 997 16.06 -8.83 16.74
N ALA A 998 16.80 -9.89 16.43
CA ALA A 998 16.99 -11.02 17.31
C ALA A 998 18.47 -11.18 17.68
N GLU A 999 18.74 -11.33 18.98
CA GLU A 999 20.02 -11.72 19.55
C GLU A 999 20.00 -13.23 19.79
N VAL A 1000 20.75 -13.97 18.99
CA VAL A 1000 20.81 -15.43 19.01
C VAL A 1000 22.10 -15.86 19.72
N THR A 1001 21.97 -16.47 20.90
CA THR A 1001 23.08 -17.20 21.54
C THR A 1001 23.16 -18.61 20.95
N ARG A 1002 24.26 -18.91 20.25
CA ARG A 1002 24.51 -20.24 19.69
C ARG A 1002 24.93 -21.26 20.77
N PRO A 1003 24.88 -22.57 20.48
CA PRO A 1003 25.31 -23.61 21.42
C PRO A 1003 26.77 -23.48 21.90
N ASP A 1004 27.66 -22.93 21.07
CA ASP A 1004 29.05 -22.62 21.40
C ASP A 1004 29.23 -21.30 22.18
N THR A 1005 28.13 -20.66 22.59
CA THR A 1005 28.05 -19.36 23.26
C THR A 1005 28.42 -18.14 22.41
N GLU A 1006 28.68 -18.31 21.10
CA GLU A 1006 28.90 -17.17 20.22
C GLU A 1006 27.59 -16.42 19.93
N PRO A 1007 27.56 -15.07 20.02
CA PRO A 1007 26.39 -14.29 19.67
C PRO A 1007 26.23 -14.14 18.15
N LEU A 1008 24.98 -14.14 17.68
CA LEU A 1008 24.58 -13.82 16.31
C LEU A 1008 23.41 -12.82 16.33
N THR A 1009 23.50 -11.73 15.59
CA THR A 1009 22.41 -10.75 15.47
C THR A 1009 21.70 -10.90 14.12
N VAL A 1010 20.37 -10.96 14.14
CA VAL A 1010 19.51 -11.05 12.94
C VAL A 1010 18.57 -9.85 12.92
N ALA A 1011 18.64 -9.00 11.90
CA ALA A 1011 17.68 -7.92 11.72
C ALA A 1011 16.37 -8.44 11.11
N LEU A 1012 15.22 -7.95 11.58
CA LEU A 1012 13.91 -8.28 11.01
C LEU A 1012 13.36 -7.07 10.24
N ALA A 1013 12.88 -7.30 9.01
CA ALA A 1013 12.36 -6.26 8.13
C ALA A 1013 10.84 -6.06 8.31
N GLU A 1014 10.41 -4.79 8.39
CA GLU A 1014 9.01 -4.37 8.53
C GLU A 1014 8.29 -4.36 7.16
N ASP A 1015 7.04 -4.83 7.11
CA ASP A 1015 6.12 -4.67 5.97
C ASP A 1015 5.08 -3.55 6.19
N ASP A 1016 4.29 -3.24 5.15
CA ASP A 1016 3.23 -2.20 5.20
C ASP A 1016 2.13 -2.48 6.26
N GLY A 1017 2.11 -3.68 6.83
CA GLY A 1017 1.18 -4.12 7.88
C GLY A 1017 1.74 -4.06 9.31
N GLY A 1018 2.99 -3.61 9.51
CA GLY A 1018 3.64 -3.55 10.83
C GLY A 1018 4.16 -4.90 11.33
N ARG A 1019 4.38 -5.86 10.41
CA ARG A 1019 4.95 -7.17 10.69
C ARG A 1019 6.44 -7.21 10.36
N PHE A 1020 7.23 -7.78 11.26
CA PHE A 1020 8.68 -7.90 11.18
C PHE A 1020 9.08 -9.35 10.91
N THR A 1021 9.86 -9.60 9.86
CA THR A 1021 10.28 -10.96 9.49
C THR A 1021 11.78 -11.08 9.23
N GLY A 1022 12.36 -12.23 9.57
CA GLY A 1022 13.79 -12.54 9.36
C GLY A 1022 14.09 -14.02 9.63
N GLY A 1023 15.35 -14.44 9.54
CA GLY A 1023 15.72 -15.83 9.82
C GLY A 1023 17.22 -16.11 9.74
N PHE A 1024 17.63 -17.30 10.19
CA PHE A 1024 19.02 -17.75 10.15
C PHE A 1024 19.14 -19.27 9.99
N ALA A 1025 20.30 -19.73 9.51
CA ALA A 1025 20.63 -21.16 9.42
C ALA A 1025 21.31 -21.65 10.71
N ALA A 1026 20.79 -22.73 11.30
CA ALA A 1026 21.28 -23.32 12.54
C ALA A 1026 22.19 -24.54 12.27
N HIS A 1027 23.51 -24.31 12.24
CA HIS A 1027 24.50 -25.33 11.83
C HIS A 1027 25.06 -26.22 12.95
N GLN A 1028 25.05 -25.75 14.20
CA GLN A 1028 25.68 -26.41 15.35
C GLN A 1028 24.65 -27.22 16.13
N LEU A 1029 25.09 -28.34 16.71
CA LEU A 1029 24.23 -29.15 17.58
C LEU A 1029 24.04 -28.46 18.93
N GLY A 1030 22.80 -28.49 19.43
CA GLY A 1030 22.42 -27.94 20.74
C GLY A 1030 21.26 -26.96 20.66
N THR A 1031 21.08 -26.20 21.74
CA THR A 1031 20.01 -25.22 21.88
C THR A 1031 20.48 -23.83 21.46
N TYR A 1032 19.70 -23.19 20.60
CA TYR A 1032 19.84 -21.79 20.24
C TYR A 1032 18.85 -20.96 21.06
N ARG A 1033 19.36 -20.01 21.86
CA ARG A 1033 18.52 -19.07 22.60
C ARG A 1033 18.34 -17.81 21.77
N ILE A 1034 17.10 -17.46 21.47
CA ILE A 1034 16.75 -16.36 20.56
C ILE A 1034 16.01 -15.30 21.38
N ARG A 1035 16.65 -14.19 21.68
CA ARG A 1035 16.02 -13.02 22.30
C ARG A 1035 15.62 -12.04 21.21
N ILE A 1036 14.33 -11.99 20.89
CA ILE A 1036 13.79 -11.04 19.91
C ILE A 1036 13.47 -9.75 20.65
N ARG A 1037 13.93 -8.62 20.14
CA ARG A 1037 13.85 -7.30 20.77
C ARG A 1037 13.25 -6.30 19.81
N GLY A 1038 12.28 -5.53 20.28
CA GLY A 1038 11.70 -4.39 19.60
C GLY A 1038 12.08 -3.11 20.33
N ARG A 1039 12.64 -2.14 19.60
CA ARG A 1039 12.91 -0.80 20.11
C ARG A 1039 12.29 0.25 19.19
N GLY A 1040 11.69 1.28 19.76
CA GLY A 1040 11.12 2.37 19.00
C GLY A 1040 10.86 3.59 19.84
N THR A 1041 10.18 4.56 19.23
CA THR A 1041 9.72 5.76 19.93
C THR A 1041 8.24 5.92 19.64
N THR A 1042 7.43 6.11 20.68
CA THR A 1042 6.02 6.47 20.48
C THR A 1042 5.93 7.83 19.76
N PRO A 1043 4.80 8.16 19.12
CA PRO A 1043 4.59 9.51 18.60
C PRO A 1043 4.67 10.63 19.66
N SER A 1044 4.46 10.32 20.95
CA SER A 1044 4.66 11.24 22.07
C SER A 1044 6.13 11.42 22.48
N GLY A 1045 7.06 10.70 21.84
CA GLY A 1045 8.49 10.79 22.10
C GLY A 1045 9.01 9.82 23.16
N GLU A 1046 8.19 8.89 23.64
CA GLU A 1046 8.54 7.92 24.69
C GLU A 1046 9.31 6.73 24.10
N GLN A 1047 10.37 6.27 24.77
CA GLN A 1047 11.14 5.12 24.30
C GLN A 1047 10.38 3.81 24.60
N ILE A 1048 10.19 2.99 23.56
CA ILE A 1048 9.63 1.65 23.68
C ILE A 1048 10.79 0.64 23.71
N SER A 1049 10.71 -0.30 24.65
CA SER A 1049 11.51 -1.53 24.68
C SER A 1049 10.61 -2.71 25.01
N ARG A 1050 10.64 -3.74 24.16
CA ARG A 1050 9.95 -5.02 24.37
C ARG A 1050 10.87 -6.15 23.95
N GLU A 1051 10.84 -7.26 24.67
CA GLU A 1051 11.62 -8.43 24.31
C GLU A 1051 10.87 -9.73 24.59
N LYS A 1052 11.26 -10.79 23.88
CA LYS A 1052 10.73 -12.13 24.09
C LYS A 1052 11.83 -13.15 23.83
N THR A 1053 12.03 -14.07 24.76
CA THR A 1053 12.97 -15.18 24.59
C THR A 1053 12.24 -16.40 24.04
N LEU A 1054 12.78 -16.98 22.98
CA LEU A 1054 12.33 -18.22 22.37
C LEU A 1054 13.55 -19.12 22.16
N THR A 1055 13.31 -20.40 21.87
CA THR A 1055 14.39 -21.36 21.62
C THR A 1055 14.19 -22.08 20.29
N ALA A 1056 15.29 -22.32 19.59
CA ALA A 1056 15.36 -23.30 18.50
C ALA A 1056 16.36 -24.39 18.90
N VAL A 1057 16.25 -25.58 18.31
CA VAL A 1057 17.16 -26.69 18.65
C VAL A 1057 17.67 -27.37 17.39
N VAL A 1058 18.90 -27.87 17.47
CA VAL A 1058 19.47 -28.72 16.43
C VAL A 1058 20.02 -29.97 17.09
N TRP A 1059 19.63 -31.14 16.61
CA TRP A 1059 20.07 -32.41 17.16
C TRP A 1059 20.25 -33.45 16.05
N ARG A 1060 20.93 -34.55 16.35
CA ARG A 1060 21.00 -35.71 15.47
C ARG A 1060 20.02 -36.75 15.98
N PRO A 1061 19.12 -37.28 15.13
CA PRO A 1061 18.31 -38.44 15.49
C PRO A 1061 19.20 -39.53 16.07
N ILE A 1062 18.86 -40.03 17.26
CA ILE A 1062 19.45 -41.26 17.76
C ILE A 1062 18.93 -42.37 16.83
N ALA A 1063 19.85 -43.12 16.23
CA ALA A 1063 19.55 -44.20 15.29
C ALA A 1063 18.94 -45.42 15.99
#